data_AF-H0GIC9-F1
#
_entry.id   AF-H0GIC9-F1
#
_cell.length_a   1.000
_cell.length_b   1.000
_cell.length_c   1.000
_cell.angle_alpha   90.00
_cell.angle_beta   90.00
_cell.angle_gamma   90.00
#
_symmetry.space_group_name_H-M   'P 1'
#
loop_
_entity.id
_entity.type
_entity.pdbx_description
1 polymer ?
#
loop_
_entity_poly.entity_id
_entity_poly.type
_entity_poly.pdbx_seq_one_letter_code
_entity_poly.pdbx_strand_id
1 'polypeptide(L)'
;MSQSSRLSALPIFQASLSASQSPRYIFSSQNGTRIVFIQDNIIRWYNVLTDSLYHSLNFSRHLVLDDTFHVISSTSGDLLCFFNDNEIFVMEVPWGYSNVEDVSIQDAFQIFHYSIDEEEVGPKSSIKKVLFHPKSYRDSCIVVLKEDDTITMFDILNSQEKPIVLNKPNNSFGLDARVNDITDLEFSKDGLTLYCLNTTEGGDIFAFYPFLPSVLLLNEKDLNLILNKSLVMYESLDSTTDVIVKRNVIKQLQFVSKLHENWNSRFGKVDIQKEYRLAKVQGPFTINPFPGELYDYTATNIATILIDNGQNEIVCVSFDDGSLILLFKDLEMSMSWDVDNYVYNNSLVLIERVKLQREIKSLITLPEQLGKLYVISDNIIQQVNFMSWASTLSKCINESDLNPLAGLKFESKLEDIATIERIPNLAYINWNDQSNLALMSNKTLTFQNISSDMKPQSTAAETSISTEKSDTVGDGFKMSFTQPINEILILNDNFQKACISPCERIIPSADRQIPLKNEASENQLEIFTDISKEFLQRIVKAQTLGVSIHNRIHEQQFELTRQLQSTCKIISKDDDLRRKFEAQNKKWDAQLSRQSELMERFSKLSKKLSQIAESNKFKEKKISHGEMKWFKEIRNQILQFNSFVHSQKSLQQDLSYLKSELTRIEAETIKVDKKSQNEWDELRKMLEIDSKIIKECNEELLQVSQEFTTKTQ
;
A
#
# COMPACT_ATOMS: atom_id res chain seq x y z
N MET A 1 -10.05 38.92 1.02
CA MET A 1 -9.10 39.22 -0.08
C MET A 1 -8.10 38.08 -0.13
N SER A 2 -8.32 37.11 -1.03
CA SER A 2 -7.49 35.92 -1.17
C SER A 2 -6.12 36.30 -1.77
N GLN A 3 -5.03 35.74 -1.24
CA GLN A 3 -3.76 35.73 -1.97
C GLN A 3 -4.04 35.05 -3.31
N SER A 4 -4.06 35.82 -4.40
CA SER A 4 -4.17 35.27 -5.75
C SER A 4 -2.93 34.41 -5.99
N SER A 5 -3.05 33.10 -5.76
CA SER A 5 -1.98 32.15 -6.02
C SER A 5 -1.59 32.29 -7.50
N ARG A 6 -0.30 32.57 -7.77
CA ARG A 6 0.26 32.68 -9.13
C ARG A 6 -0.14 31.51 -10.05
N LEU A 7 -0.50 30.36 -9.47
CA LEU A 7 -0.95 29.14 -10.15
C LEU A 7 -2.12 29.38 -11.12
N SER A 8 -3.22 29.97 -10.66
CA SER A 8 -4.40 30.24 -11.51
C SER A 8 -4.13 31.23 -12.65
N ALA A 9 -3.05 32.00 -12.55
CA ALA A 9 -2.65 33.00 -13.53
C ALA A 9 -1.60 32.46 -14.53
N LEU A 10 -1.26 31.16 -14.50
CA LEU A 10 -0.27 30.60 -15.42
C LEU A 10 -0.69 30.81 -16.88
N PRO A 11 0.25 31.15 -17.79
CA PRO A 11 -0.06 31.43 -19.19
C PRO A 11 -0.79 30.28 -19.91
N ILE A 12 -0.51 29.01 -19.58
CA ILE A 12 -1.18 27.85 -20.19
C ILE A 12 -2.70 27.88 -19.98
N PHE A 13 -3.17 28.42 -18.85
CA PHE A 13 -4.59 28.46 -18.47
C PHE A 13 -5.33 29.69 -18.99
N GLN A 14 -4.63 30.67 -19.56
CA GLN A 14 -5.24 31.89 -20.09
C GLN A 14 -5.64 31.66 -21.55
N ALA A 15 -6.92 31.83 -21.85
CA ALA A 15 -7.42 31.91 -23.22
C ALA A 15 -8.30 33.16 -23.35
N SER A 16 -7.91 34.06 -24.25
CA SER A 16 -8.57 35.35 -24.48
C SER A 16 -9.76 35.27 -25.44
N LEU A 17 -9.81 34.22 -26.28
CA LEU A 17 -10.92 33.87 -27.17
C LEU A 17 -11.23 32.39 -26.95
N SER A 18 -12.26 32.08 -26.16
CA SER A 18 -12.81 30.72 -26.12
C SER A 18 -14.12 30.71 -26.90
N ALA A 19 -14.26 29.82 -27.88
CA ALA A 19 -15.58 29.55 -28.44
C ALA A 19 -16.44 28.96 -27.32
N SER A 20 -17.68 29.43 -27.15
CA SER A 20 -18.56 28.98 -26.06
C SER A 20 -18.99 27.50 -26.15
N GLN A 21 -18.44 26.74 -27.10
CA GLN A 21 -18.88 25.40 -27.50
C GLN A 21 -17.80 24.31 -27.40
N SER A 22 -16.51 24.63 -27.32
CA SER A 22 -15.49 23.56 -27.28
C SER A 22 -15.32 23.00 -25.86
N PRO A 23 -15.32 21.68 -25.66
CA PRO A 23 -15.03 21.08 -24.36
C PRO A 23 -13.58 21.35 -23.95
N ARG A 24 -13.33 21.31 -22.64
CA ARG A 24 -12.03 21.63 -22.03
C ARG A 24 -11.59 20.51 -21.11
N TYR A 25 -10.33 20.11 -21.24
CA TYR A 25 -9.74 19.03 -20.45
C TYR A 25 -8.40 19.47 -19.86
N ILE A 26 -8.06 18.94 -18.69
CA ILE A 26 -6.77 19.13 -18.04
C ILE A 26 -6.26 17.80 -17.51
N PHE A 27 -4.98 17.52 -17.75
CA PHE A 27 -4.32 16.33 -17.23
C PHE A 27 -3.01 16.71 -16.58
N SER A 28 -2.60 15.88 -15.63
CA SER A 28 -1.33 15.98 -14.95
C SER A 28 -0.53 14.70 -15.16
N SER A 29 0.79 14.83 -15.10
CA SER A 29 1.70 13.69 -15.15
C SER A 29 2.97 13.95 -14.33
N GLN A 30 3.71 12.88 -14.02
CA GLN A 30 4.94 12.90 -13.25
C GLN A 30 4.77 13.60 -11.90
N ASN A 31 3.87 13.09 -11.05
CA ASN A 31 3.57 13.68 -9.74
C ASN A 31 3.11 15.15 -9.81
N GLY A 32 2.29 15.46 -10.82
CA GLY A 32 1.73 16.80 -11.03
C GLY A 32 2.71 17.86 -11.52
N THR A 33 3.85 17.47 -12.09
CA THR A 33 4.87 18.41 -12.62
C THR A 33 4.69 18.74 -14.10
N ARG A 34 4.06 17.85 -14.87
CA ARG A 34 3.69 18.09 -16.27
C ARG A 34 2.20 18.37 -16.37
N ILE A 35 1.84 19.40 -17.12
CA ILE A 35 0.44 19.82 -17.30
C ILE A 35 0.11 19.75 -18.80
N VAL A 36 -1.00 19.09 -19.10
CA VAL A 36 -1.60 19.07 -20.44
C VAL A 36 -2.96 19.76 -20.35
N PHE A 37 -3.24 20.67 -21.27
CA PHE A 37 -4.48 21.44 -21.29
C PHE A 37 -5.03 21.47 -22.71
N ILE A 38 -6.29 21.07 -22.86
CA ILE A 38 -6.94 20.97 -24.17
C ILE A 38 -8.10 21.97 -24.21
N GLN A 39 -8.10 22.82 -25.23
CA GLN A 39 -9.14 23.79 -25.48
C GLN A 39 -9.15 24.18 -26.97
N ASP A 40 -10.33 24.40 -27.55
CA ASP A 40 -10.49 24.87 -28.93
C ASP A 40 -9.69 24.01 -29.96
N ASN A 41 -9.67 22.68 -29.77
CA ASN A 41 -8.89 21.72 -30.58
C ASN A 41 -7.37 21.98 -30.60
N ILE A 42 -6.83 22.52 -29.52
CA ILE A 42 -5.41 22.76 -29.32
C ILE A 42 -4.96 22.05 -28.04
N ILE A 43 -3.93 21.21 -28.16
CA ILE A 43 -3.20 20.67 -27.01
C ILE A 43 -2.16 21.70 -26.61
N ARG A 44 -2.19 22.13 -25.35
CA ARG A 44 -1.13 22.91 -24.72
C ARG A 44 -0.42 22.02 -23.71
N TRP A 45 0.90 22.06 -23.69
CA TRP A 45 1.70 21.34 -22.71
C TRP A 45 2.71 22.26 -22.05
N TYR A 46 2.97 21.99 -20.78
CA TYR A 46 3.91 22.75 -19.97
C TYR A 46 4.53 21.86 -18.90
N ASN A 47 5.85 21.77 -18.89
CA ASN A 47 6.60 21.18 -17.79
C ASN A 47 7.03 22.28 -16.81
N VAL A 48 6.51 22.20 -15.58
CA VAL A 48 6.75 23.19 -14.52
C VAL A 48 8.24 23.33 -14.16
N LEU A 49 9.02 22.27 -14.33
CA LEU A 49 10.44 22.23 -13.95
C LEU A 49 11.38 22.63 -15.09
N THR A 50 11.01 22.32 -16.33
CA THR A 50 11.90 22.44 -17.50
C THR A 50 11.55 23.66 -18.36
N ASP A 51 10.27 23.94 -18.55
CA ASP A 51 9.83 24.90 -19.54
C ASP A 51 9.64 26.30 -18.91
N SER A 52 10.07 27.32 -19.64
CA SER A 52 9.85 28.73 -19.26
C SER A 52 8.49 29.25 -19.72
N LEU A 53 7.95 28.68 -20.80
CA LEU A 53 6.65 29.00 -21.41
C LEU A 53 5.99 27.70 -21.87
N TYR A 54 4.66 27.71 -22.02
CA TYR A 54 3.95 26.57 -22.59
C TYR A 54 4.14 26.52 -24.11
N HIS A 55 3.94 25.32 -24.65
CA HIS A 55 3.92 25.06 -26.08
C HIS A 55 2.55 24.54 -26.50
N SER A 56 2.25 24.57 -27.80
CA SER A 56 0.93 24.20 -28.30
C SER A 56 0.95 23.54 -29.67
N LEU A 57 -0.03 22.66 -29.90
CA LEU A 57 -0.27 21.93 -31.14
C LEU A 57 -1.77 22.01 -31.47
N ASN A 58 -2.10 22.53 -32.64
CA ASN A 58 -3.47 22.51 -33.14
C ASN A 58 -3.72 21.20 -33.92
N PHE A 59 -4.73 20.44 -33.51
CA PHE A 59 -5.07 19.15 -34.12
C PHE A 59 -6.41 19.17 -34.87
N SER A 60 -6.97 20.35 -35.14
CA SER A 60 -8.26 20.54 -35.84
C SER A 60 -8.31 19.90 -37.24
N ARG A 61 -7.16 19.53 -37.81
CA ARG A 61 -7.06 18.83 -39.09
C ARG A 61 -7.43 17.35 -39.01
N HIS A 62 -7.23 16.73 -37.84
CA HIS A 62 -7.51 15.32 -37.61
C HIS A 62 -8.86 15.14 -36.95
N LEU A 63 -9.20 16.00 -35.99
CA LEU A 63 -10.37 15.85 -35.15
C LEU A 63 -10.93 17.23 -34.75
N VAL A 64 -12.27 17.34 -34.75
CA VAL A 64 -13.00 18.46 -34.17
C VAL A 64 -13.77 17.95 -32.97
N LEU A 65 -13.37 18.37 -31.77
CA LEU A 65 -14.02 17.98 -30.52
C LEU A 65 -15.38 18.65 -30.39
N ASP A 66 -16.37 17.82 -30.09
CA ASP A 66 -17.68 18.21 -29.58
C ASP A 66 -17.91 17.61 -28.17
N ASP A 67 -19.08 17.86 -27.59
CA ASP A 67 -19.43 17.40 -26.24
C ASP A 67 -19.62 15.87 -26.13
N THR A 68 -19.58 15.11 -27.23
CA THR A 68 -19.69 13.63 -27.22
C THR A 68 -18.35 12.95 -26.95
N PHE A 69 -17.24 13.64 -27.25
CA PHE A 69 -15.90 13.10 -27.07
C PHE A 69 -15.50 13.08 -25.60
N HIS A 70 -15.02 11.92 -25.17
CA HIS A 70 -14.30 11.72 -23.92
C HIS A 70 -12.80 11.74 -24.22
N VAL A 71 -12.02 12.30 -23.29
CA VAL A 71 -10.57 12.37 -23.41
C VAL A 71 -9.93 11.82 -22.15
N ILE A 72 -8.99 10.89 -22.33
CA ILE A 72 -8.18 10.33 -21.25
C ILE A 72 -6.70 10.46 -21.60
N SER A 73 -5.87 10.67 -20.58
CA SER A 73 -4.41 10.65 -20.68
C SER A 73 -3.89 9.31 -20.18
N SER A 74 -2.82 8.80 -20.80
CA SER A 74 -2.06 7.72 -20.17
C SER A 74 -1.44 8.19 -18.85
N THR A 75 -1.17 7.27 -17.93
CA THR A 75 -0.57 7.59 -16.62
C THR A 75 0.84 8.16 -16.76
N SER A 76 1.58 7.74 -17.79
CA SER A 76 2.86 8.36 -18.16
C SER A 76 2.66 9.83 -18.55
N GLY A 77 1.50 10.18 -19.11
CA GLY A 77 1.14 11.48 -19.68
C GLY A 77 1.71 11.74 -21.07
N ASP A 78 2.25 10.71 -21.72
CA ASP A 78 2.87 10.81 -23.04
C ASP A 78 1.83 10.68 -24.17
N LEU A 79 0.71 9.98 -23.92
CA LEU A 79 -0.37 9.79 -24.89
C LEU A 79 -1.71 10.36 -24.40
N LEU A 80 -2.51 10.84 -25.34
CA LEU A 80 -3.90 11.21 -25.17
C LEU A 80 -4.77 10.34 -26.07
N CYS A 81 -5.86 9.83 -25.52
CA CYS A 81 -6.89 9.10 -26.27
C CYS A 81 -8.18 9.92 -26.28
N PHE A 82 -8.68 10.22 -27.46
CA PHE A 82 -9.95 10.90 -27.73
C PHE A 82 -10.91 9.87 -28.31
N PHE A 83 -12.08 9.70 -27.73
CA PHE A 83 -13.05 8.74 -28.24
C PHE A 83 -14.50 9.19 -28.03
N ASN A 84 -15.38 8.75 -28.91
CA ASN A 84 -16.83 8.80 -28.73
C ASN A 84 -17.40 7.38 -28.89
N ASP A 85 -18.69 7.27 -29.19
CA ASP A 85 -19.38 6.01 -29.40
C ASP A 85 -19.03 5.31 -30.73
N ASN A 86 -18.29 5.98 -31.64
CA ASN A 86 -18.00 5.50 -32.99
C ASN A 86 -16.50 5.31 -33.28
N GLU A 87 -15.65 6.25 -32.84
CA GLU A 87 -14.25 6.34 -33.26
C GLU A 87 -13.30 6.68 -32.10
N ILE A 88 -12.02 6.35 -32.31
CA ILE A 88 -10.91 6.53 -31.38
C ILE A 88 -9.74 7.19 -32.11
N PHE A 89 -9.14 8.20 -31.49
CA PHE A 89 -7.89 8.83 -31.91
C PHE A 89 -6.89 8.79 -30.77
N VAL A 90 -5.65 8.40 -31.05
CA VAL A 90 -4.55 8.48 -30.08
C VAL A 90 -3.47 9.41 -30.60
N MET A 91 -3.17 10.44 -29.81
CA MET A 91 -2.15 11.44 -30.10
C MET A 91 -1.02 11.40 -29.08
N GLU A 92 0.22 11.60 -29.53
CA GLU A 92 1.37 11.80 -28.65
C GLU A 92 1.45 13.27 -28.22
N VAL A 93 1.65 13.50 -26.93
CA VAL A 93 1.93 14.84 -26.40
C VAL A 93 3.37 15.21 -26.79
N PRO A 94 3.62 16.34 -27.49
CA PRO A 94 4.95 16.70 -28.01
C PRO A 94 5.97 17.17 -26.95
N TRP A 95 6.20 16.36 -25.90
CA TRP A 95 7.18 16.67 -24.86
C TRP A 95 8.59 16.82 -25.46
N GLY A 96 9.27 17.92 -25.12
CA GLY A 96 10.60 18.25 -25.65
C GLY A 96 10.61 18.96 -27.01
N TYR A 97 9.47 19.07 -27.69
CA TYR A 97 9.32 19.88 -28.89
C TYR A 97 8.87 21.30 -28.52
N SER A 98 9.51 22.31 -29.11
CA SER A 98 9.21 23.71 -28.85
C SER A 98 8.46 24.41 -29.99
N ASN A 99 8.77 24.04 -31.24
CA ASN A 99 8.06 24.53 -32.42
C ASN A 99 7.46 23.36 -33.22
N VAL A 100 6.13 23.33 -33.34
CA VAL A 100 5.37 22.28 -34.03
C VAL A 100 4.52 22.87 -35.15
N GLU A 101 5.13 23.71 -35.99
CA GLU A 101 4.47 24.36 -37.13
C GLU A 101 4.49 23.50 -38.41
N ASP A 102 5.47 22.61 -38.55
CA ASP A 102 5.60 21.77 -39.74
C ASP A 102 4.47 20.73 -39.79
N VAL A 103 3.67 20.77 -40.85
CA VAL A 103 2.57 19.85 -41.12
C VAL A 103 3.00 18.39 -41.02
N SER A 104 4.17 18.04 -41.55
CA SER A 104 4.64 16.66 -41.54
C SER A 104 4.95 16.16 -40.13
N ILE A 105 5.40 17.06 -39.25
CA ILE A 105 5.66 16.77 -37.84
C ILE A 105 4.34 16.73 -37.06
N GLN A 106 3.38 17.61 -37.38
CA GLN A 106 2.04 17.59 -36.78
C GLN A 106 1.34 16.25 -37.02
N ASP A 107 1.34 15.78 -38.27
CA ASP A 107 0.70 14.52 -38.65
C ASP A 107 1.41 13.31 -37.99
N ALA A 108 2.70 13.43 -37.64
CA ALA A 108 3.44 12.37 -36.94
C ALA A 108 3.00 12.16 -35.48
N PHE A 109 2.36 13.17 -34.86
CA PHE A 109 1.79 13.03 -33.52
C PHE A 109 0.44 12.32 -33.51
N GLN A 110 -0.18 12.12 -34.67
CA GLN A 110 -1.38 11.31 -34.81
C GLN A 110 -0.98 9.84 -35.01
N ILE A 111 -1.01 9.07 -33.92
CA ILE A 111 -0.40 7.73 -33.89
C ILE A 111 -1.38 6.66 -34.36
N PHE A 112 -2.64 6.76 -33.94
CA PHE A 112 -3.63 5.71 -34.15
C PHE A 112 -5.02 6.30 -34.37
N HIS A 113 -5.75 5.67 -35.29
CA HIS A 113 -7.16 5.89 -35.55
C HIS A 113 -7.85 4.54 -35.68
N TYR A 114 -9.06 4.45 -35.13
CA TYR A 114 -9.97 3.33 -35.34
C TYR A 114 -11.39 3.88 -35.41
N SER A 115 -12.18 3.32 -36.31
CA SER A 115 -13.62 3.53 -36.35
C SER A 115 -14.31 2.17 -36.38
N ILE A 116 -15.43 2.03 -35.65
CA ILE A 116 -16.26 0.82 -35.74
C ILE A 116 -16.74 0.58 -37.17
N ASP A 117 -16.71 1.62 -38.02
CA ASP A 117 -17.07 1.49 -39.41
C ASP A 117 -16.09 0.68 -40.27
N GLU A 118 -14.86 0.51 -39.79
CA GLU A 118 -13.81 -0.28 -40.44
C GLU A 118 -14.03 -1.80 -40.35
N GLU A 119 -14.97 -2.26 -39.52
CA GLU A 119 -15.30 -3.68 -39.41
C GLU A 119 -16.07 -4.18 -40.64
N GLU A 120 -15.47 -5.09 -41.40
CA GLU A 120 -15.95 -5.53 -42.72
C GLU A 120 -17.28 -6.32 -42.68
N VAL A 121 -17.64 -6.97 -41.57
CA VAL A 121 -18.80 -7.88 -41.49
C VAL A 121 -19.42 -7.93 -40.08
N GLY A 122 -20.72 -7.63 -39.98
CA GLY A 122 -21.53 -7.84 -38.77
C GLY A 122 -22.29 -6.58 -38.29
N PRO A 123 -23.19 -6.72 -37.29
CA PRO A 123 -23.74 -5.56 -36.59
C PRO A 123 -22.62 -4.88 -35.82
N LYS A 124 -22.32 -3.63 -36.18
CA LYS A 124 -21.29 -2.81 -35.54
C LYS A 124 -21.80 -2.36 -34.18
N SER A 125 -21.14 -2.80 -33.11
CA SER A 125 -21.43 -2.34 -31.76
C SER A 125 -20.67 -1.05 -31.46
N SER A 126 -21.35 -0.06 -30.89
CA SER A 126 -20.75 1.20 -30.48
C SER A 126 -19.79 1.03 -29.29
N ILE A 127 -18.88 1.99 -29.15
CA ILE A 127 -17.89 2.07 -28.08
C ILE A 127 -18.57 2.62 -26.82
N LYS A 128 -18.36 1.93 -25.69
CA LYS A 128 -18.90 2.31 -24.38
C LYS A 128 -17.84 2.99 -23.51
N LYS A 129 -16.63 2.43 -23.45
CA LYS A 129 -15.52 2.94 -22.63
C LYS A 129 -14.17 2.57 -23.25
N VAL A 130 -13.19 3.45 -23.13
CA VAL A 130 -11.79 3.19 -23.51
C VAL A 130 -10.90 3.41 -22.30
N LEU A 131 -9.87 2.56 -22.14
CA LEU A 131 -8.84 2.66 -21.10
C LEU A 131 -7.46 2.43 -21.72
N PHE A 132 -6.42 3.06 -21.17
CA PHE A 132 -5.04 2.62 -21.43
C PHE A 132 -4.73 1.39 -20.58
N HIS A 133 -4.00 0.43 -21.15
CA HIS A 133 -3.47 -0.69 -20.37
C HIS A 133 -2.32 -0.19 -19.47
N PRO A 134 -2.42 -0.28 -18.12
CA PRO A 134 -1.49 0.40 -17.20
C PRO A 134 -0.03 -0.05 -17.33
N LYS A 135 0.18 -1.33 -17.66
CA LYS A 135 1.51 -1.93 -17.87
C LYS A 135 1.83 -2.21 -19.33
N SER A 136 1.32 -1.43 -20.27
CA SER A 136 1.78 -1.53 -21.66
C SER A 136 3.05 -0.71 -21.87
N TYR A 137 4.07 -1.32 -22.48
CA TYR A 137 5.34 -0.64 -22.71
C TYR A 137 5.15 0.54 -23.67
N ARG A 138 5.46 1.77 -23.21
CA ARG A 138 5.20 3.03 -23.94
C ARG A 138 3.71 3.25 -24.26
N ASP A 139 2.83 2.82 -23.36
CA ASP A 139 1.38 2.98 -23.48
C ASP A 139 0.80 2.45 -24.80
N SER A 140 1.46 1.43 -25.37
CA SER A 140 1.17 0.94 -26.72
C SER A 140 -0.14 0.17 -26.84
N CYS A 141 -0.89 -0.03 -25.74
CA CYS A 141 -2.11 -0.82 -25.76
C CYS A 141 -3.29 -0.04 -25.13
N ILE A 142 -4.37 0.05 -25.88
CA ILE A 142 -5.68 0.51 -25.39
C ILE A 142 -6.67 -0.65 -25.31
N VAL A 143 -7.57 -0.55 -24.35
CA VAL A 143 -8.67 -1.48 -24.10
C VAL A 143 -9.98 -0.77 -24.41
N VAL A 144 -10.78 -1.39 -25.25
CA VAL A 144 -12.05 -0.85 -25.74
C VAL A 144 -13.18 -1.79 -25.32
N LEU A 145 -14.09 -1.29 -24.50
CA LEU A 145 -15.38 -1.93 -24.22
C LEU A 145 -16.41 -1.42 -25.22
N LYS A 146 -17.16 -2.34 -25.81
CA LYS A 146 -18.30 -2.03 -26.68
C LYS A 146 -19.63 -2.37 -26.01
N GLU A 147 -20.74 -1.88 -26.56
CA GLU A 147 -22.11 -2.16 -26.06
C GLU A 147 -22.53 -3.64 -26.14
N ASP A 148 -21.87 -4.47 -26.94
CA ASP A 148 -22.08 -5.92 -26.99
C ASP A 148 -21.26 -6.69 -25.93
N ASP A 149 -20.76 -5.96 -24.92
CA ASP A 149 -19.80 -6.32 -23.87
C ASP A 149 -18.50 -6.99 -24.34
N THR A 150 -18.15 -6.82 -25.62
CA THR A 150 -16.84 -7.26 -26.10
C THR A 150 -15.73 -6.34 -25.60
N ILE A 151 -14.61 -6.94 -25.23
CA ILE A 151 -13.44 -6.22 -24.74
C ILE A 151 -12.30 -6.45 -25.75
N THR A 152 -11.88 -5.37 -26.40
CA THR A 152 -10.88 -5.43 -27.48
C THR A 152 -9.61 -4.70 -27.07
N MET A 153 -8.45 -5.34 -27.30
CA MET A 153 -7.13 -4.75 -27.16
C MET A 153 -6.56 -4.37 -28.52
N PHE A 154 -6.20 -3.10 -28.70
CA PHE A 154 -5.49 -2.61 -29.88
C PHE A 154 -4.05 -2.27 -29.53
N ASP A 155 -3.12 -2.67 -30.40
CA ASP A 155 -1.72 -2.21 -30.33
C ASP A 155 -1.58 -0.94 -31.18
N ILE A 156 -1.44 0.20 -30.49
CA ILE A 156 -1.43 1.55 -31.06
C ILE A 156 -0.20 1.75 -31.96
N LEU A 157 0.93 1.12 -31.61
CA LEU A 157 2.21 1.34 -32.28
C LEU A 157 2.48 0.34 -33.40
N ASN A 158 1.61 -0.65 -33.59
CA ASN A 158 1.85 -1.74 -34.53
C ASN A 158 0.62 -2.12 -35.34
N SER A 159 0.49 -1.55 -36.53
CA SER A 159 -0.59 -1.86 -37.47
C SER A 159 -0.59 -3.31 -38.00
N GLN A 160 0.50 -4.07 -37.82
CA GLN A 160 0.56 -5.47 -38.24
C GLN A 160 -0.08 -6.42 -37.21
N GLU A 161 -0.26 -5.96 -35.97
CA GLU A 161 -0.91 -6.74 -34.92
C GLU A 161 -2.43 -6.64 -35.05
N LYS A 162 -3.06 -7.78 -35.35
CA LYS A 162 -4.52 -7.87 -35.30
C LYS A 162 -5.00 -7.63 -33.86
N PRO A 163 -6.10 -6.89 -33.67
CA PRO A 163 -6.65 -6.66 -32.34
C PRO A 163 -7.06 -7.99 -31.70
N ILE A 164 -6.89 -8.07 -30.38
CA ILE A 164 -7.35 -9.23 -29.59
C ILE A 164 -8.71 -8.90 -29.01
N VAL A 165 -9.69 -9.74 -29.32
CA VAL A 165 -11.06 -9.62 -28.79
C VAL A 165 -11.29 -10.71 -27.74
N LEU A 166 -11.59 -10.31 -26.51
CA LEU A 166 -12.01 -11.15 -25.40
C LEU A 166 -13.51 -10.98 -25.14
N ASN A 167 -14.09 -11.85 -24.31
CA ASN A 167 -15.52 -11.89 -24.00
C ASN A 167 -16.42 -11.93 -25.25
N LYS A 168 -16.03 -12.73 -26.25
CA LYS A 168 -16.74 -12.79 -27.53
C LYS A 168 -18.19 -13.24 -27.35
N PRO A 169 -19.11 -12.78 -28.22
CA PRO A 169 -20.46 -13.32 -28.26
C PRO A 169 -20.43 -14.82 -28.55
N ASN A 170 -21.17 -15.58 -27.75
CA ASN A 170 -21.39 -17.00 -27.98
C ASN A 170 -22.73 -17.20 -28.68
N ASN A 171 -22.84 -18.26 -29.49
CA ASN A 171 -24.12 -18.69 -30.10
C ASN A 171 -24.99 -19.51 -29.12
N SER A 172 -24.73 -19.37 -27.82
CA SER A 172 -25.52 -20.01 -26.78
C SER A 172 -26.73 -19.12 -26.47
N PHE A 173 -27.82 -19.74 -26.04
CA PHE A 173 -29.01 -19.03 -25.58
C PHE A 173 -29.16 -19.27 -24.08
N GLY A 174 -29.07 -18.23 -23.25
CA GLY A 174 -29.27 -18.30 -21.80
C GLY A 174 -28.22 -17.53 -20.99
N LEU A 175 -28.14 -17.85 -19.69
CA LEU A 175 -27.08 -17.38 -18.80
C LEU A 175 -25.80 -18.17 -19.14
N ASP A 176 -24.99 -17.59 -20.01
CA ASP A 176 -23.85 -18.24 -20.65
C ASP A 176 -22.53 -18.09 -19.88
N ALA A 177 -21.47 -18.73 -20.37
CA ALA A 177 -20.09 -18.65 -19.87
C ALA A 177 -19.38 -17.28 -20.03
N ARG A 178 -20.07 -16.29 -20.62
CA ARG A 178 -19.54 -14.94 -20.84
C ARG A 178 -20.17 -13.96 -19.87
N VAL A 179 -19.51 -12.82 -19.65
CA VAL A 179 -20.13 -11.71 -18.92
C VAL A 179 -21.01 -10.93 -19.88
N ASN A 180 -22.23 -10.63 -19.46
CA ASN A 180 -23.17 -9.78 -20.17
C ASN A 180 -23.46 -8.53 -19.34
N ASP A 181 -23.92 -7.46 -19.98
CA ASP A 181 -24.36 -6.20 -19.35
C ASP A 181 -23.25 -5.55 -18.49
N ILE A 182 -22.03 -5.49 -19.05
CA ILE A 182 -20.88 -4.84 -18.41
C ILE A 182 -21.13 -3.34 -18.40
N THR A 183 -21.21 -2.77 -17.20
CA THR A 183 -21.43 -1.33 -16.99
C THR A 183 -20.11 -0.59 -16.91
N ASP A 184 -19.11 -1.18 -16.25
CA ASP A 184 -17.84 -0.52 -16.02
C ASP A 184 -16.63 -1.47 -16.06
N LEU A 185 -15.47 -0.91 -16.38
CA LEU A 185 -14.17 -1.57 -16.39
C LEU A 185 -13.17 -0.80 -15.55
N GLU A 186 -12.34 -1.52 -14.80
CA GLU A 186 -11.24 -0.95 -14.02
C GLU A 186 -10.08 -1.92 -13.88
N PHE A 187 -8.86 -1.41 -14.02
CA PHE A 187 -7.66 -2.21 -13.79
C PHE A 187 -7.33 -2.33 -12.29
N SER A 188 -6.92 -3.52 -11.89
CA SER A 188 -6.20 -3.72 -10.63
C SER A 188 -4.85 -3.00 -10.69
N LYS A 189 -4.33 -2.60 -9.54
CA LYS A 189 -3.02 -1.97 -9.34
C LYS A 189 -1.87 -2.98 -9.47
N ASP A 190 -2.16 -4.28 -9.55
CA ASP A 190 -1.19 -5.27 -10.05
C ASP A 190 -0.82 -5.03 -11.52
N GLY A 191 -1.70 -4.38 -12.29
CA GLY A 191 -1.59 -4.11 -13.72
C GLY A 191 -1.69 -5.35 -14.62
N LEU A 192 -2.11 -6.48 -14.07
CA LEU A 192 -2.29 -7.78 -14.75
C LEU A 192 -3.74 -8.27 -14.69
N THR A 193 -4.58 -7.68 -13.84
CA THR A 193 -5.99 -8.04 -13.67
C THR A 193 -6.89 -6.89 -14.13
N LEU A 194 -7.91 -7.21 -14.93
CA LEU A 194 -8.96 -6.28 -15.35
C LEU A 194 -10.30 -6.68 -14.71
N TYR A 195 -10.81 -5.86 -13.79
CA TYR A 195 -12.14 -6.04 -13.21
C TYR A 195 -13.23 -5.55 -14.15
N CYS A 196 -14.35 -6.27 -14.16
CA CYS A 196 -15.55 -5.95 -14.91
C CYS A 196 -16.72 -5.92 -13.92
N LEU A 197 -17.50 -4.84 -13.95
CA LEU A 197 -18.74 -4.73 -13.18
C LEU A 197 -19.91 -4.97 -14.12
N ASN A 198 -20.69 -6.02 -13.87
CA ASN A 198 -21.87 -6.35 -14.65
C ASN A 198 -23.16 -6.04 -13.89
N THR A 199 -24.29 -6.03 -14.59
CA THR A 199 -25.60 -5.66 -14.00
C THR A 199 -26.68 -6.72 -14.18
N THR A 200 -26.37 -7.87 -14.79
CA THR A 200 -27.34 -8.94 -15.06
C THR A 200 -28.08 -9.43 -13.82
N GLU A 201 -27.41 -9.52 -12.67
CA GLU A 201 -27.99 -9.94 -11.39
C GLU A 201 -27.93 -8.82 -10.32
N GLY A 202 -27.98 -7.55 -10.76
CA GLY A 202 -27.96 -6.37 -9.88
C GLY A 202 -26.56 -5.80 -9.62
N GLY A 203 -25.48 -6.57 -9.77
CA GLY A 203 -24.14 -6.00 -9.62
C GLY A 203 -23.07 -6.98 -9.17
N ASP A 204 -22.52 -7.78 -10.10
CA ASP A 204 -21.41 -8.67 -9.78
C ASP A 204 -20.09 -8.20 -10.38
N ILE A 205 -19.01 -8.59 -9.71
CA ILE A 205 -17.65 -8.33 -10.17
C ILE A 205 -17.11 -9.59 -10.82
N PHE A 206 -16.57 -9.43 -12.02
CA PHE A 206 -15.80 -10.42 -12.74
C PHE A 206 -14.39 -9.90 -12.97
N ALA A 207 -13.45 -10.76 -13.38
CA ALA A 207 -12.10 -10.35 -13.70
C ALA A 207 -11.47 -11.17 -14.84
N PHE A 208 -10.64 -10.52 -15.64
CA PHE A 208 -9.68 -11.18 -16.52
C PHE A 208 -8.33 -11.22 -15.82
N TYR A 209 -7.87 -12.43 -15.48
CA TYR A 209 -6.54 -12.65 -14.94
C TYR A 209 -5.87 -13.86 -15.61
N PRO A 210 -4.82 -13.66 -16.44
CA PRO A 210 -4.16 -12.38 -16.72
C PRO A 210 -4.79 -11.63 -17.93
N PHE A 211 -4.81 -10.30 -17.86
CA PHE A 211 -5.12 -9.41 -18.99
C PHE A 211 -3.84 -8.68 -19.39
N LEU A 212 -3.31 -8.97 -20.58
CA LEU A 212 -1.92 -8.63 -20.93
C LEU A 212 -1.83 -7.91 -22.29
N PRO A 213 -0.95 -6.89 -22.42
CA PRO A 213 -0.68 -6.23 -23.69
C PRO A 213 0.32 -7.06 -24.52
N SER A 214 0.59 -6.64 -25.76
CA SER A 214 1.63 -7.26 -26.63
C SER A 214 3.02 -7.22 -25.99
N VAL A 215 3.36 -6.09 -25.36
CA VAL A 215 4.63 -5.89 -24.66
C VAL A 215 4.33 -5.36 -23.26
N LEU A 216 4.64 -6.18 -22.25
CA LEU A 216 4.38 -5.87 -20.85
C LEU A 216 5.54 -5.05 -20.26
N LEU A 217 5.20 -3.92 -19.65
CA LEU A 217 6.08 -3.12 -18.82
C LEU A 217 6.08 -3.72 -17.41
N LEU A 218 7.23 -4.25 -17.01
CA LEU A 218 7.38 -4.93 -15.73
C LEU A 218 8.77 -4.63 -15.17
N ASN A 219 8.80 -3.95 -14.02
CA ASN A 219 10.05 -3.73 -13.29
C ASN A 219 10.48 -5.01 -12.55
N GLU A 220 11.72 -5.05 -12.09
CA GLU A 220 12.29 -6.23 -11.42
C GLU A 220 11.56 -6.59 -10.12
N LYS A 221 11.11 -5.59 -9.35
CA LYS A 221 10.38 -5.78 -8.10
C LYS A 221 9.07 -6.51 -8.35
N ASP A 222 8.29 -6.05 -9.33
CA ASP A 222 6.99 -6.61 -9.68
C ASP A 222 7.13 -7.99 -10.33
N LEU A 223 8.17 -8.20 -11.15
CA LEU A 223 8.50 -9.52 -11.71
C LEU A 223 8.79 -10.55 -10.61
N ASN A 224 9.62 -10.18 -9.64
CA ASN A 224 9.93 -11.06 -8.51
C ASN A 224 8.70 -11.27 -7.62
N LEU A 225 7.85 -10.25 -7.44
CA LEU A 225 6.60 -10.37 -6.69
C LEU A 225 5.67 -11.40 -7.32
N ILE A 226 5.37 -11.31 -8.62
CA ILE A 226 4.49 -12.28 -9.30
C ILE A 226 5.11 -13.67 -9.35
N LEU A 227 6.43 -13.78 -9.50
CA LEU A 227 7.15 -15.06 -9.46
C LEU A 227 7.03 -15.72 -8.09
N ASN A 228 7.28 -14.98 -7.01
CA ASN A 228 7.17 -15.49 -5.65
C ASN A 228 5.73 -15.88 -5.29
N LYS A 229 4.74 -15.05 -5.65
CA LYS A 229 3.31 -15.41 -5.50
C LYS A 229 3.00 -16.72 -6.23
N SER A 230 3.51 -16.90 -7.45
CA SER A 230 3.30 -18.13 -8.23
C SER A 230 3.97 -19.35 -7.60
N LEU A 231 5.17 -19.19 -7.02
CA LEU A 231 5.86 -20.27 -6.29
C LEU A 231 5.11 -20.68 -5.03
N VAL A 232 4.62 -19.72 -4.23
CA VAL A 232 3.81 -20.00 -3.03
C VAL A 232 2.53 -20.74 -3.40
N MET A 233 1.84 -20.33 -4.47
CA MET A 233 0.65 -21.04 -4.94
C MET A 233 0.97 -22.48 -5.38
N TYR A 234 2.11 -22.69 -6.03
CA TYR A 234 2.54 -24.03 -6.43
C TYR A 234 2.90 -24.92 -5.24
N GLU A 235 3.55 -24.36 -4.22
CA GLU A 235 3.89 -25.08 -2.98
C GLU A 235 2.63 -25.40 -2.14
N SER A 236 1.59 -24.58 -2.25
CA SER A 236 0.29 -24.80 -1.62
C SER A 236 -0.55 -25.92 -2.28
N LEU A 237 -0.11 -26.50 -3.40
CA LEU A 237 -0.85 -27.57 -4.08
C LEU A 237 -0.72 -28.90 -3.33
N ASP A 238 -1.86 -29.49 -2.98
CA ASP A 238 -1.92 -30.78 -2.30
C ASP A 238 -2.76 -31.82 -3.06
N SER A 239 -3.08 -32.95 -2.41
CA SER A 239 -3.93 -34.00 -2.99
C SER A 239 -5.42 -33.68 -2.94
N THR A 240 -5.84 -32.68 -2.17
CA THR A 240 -7.25 -32.25 -2.05
C THR A 240 -7.59 -31.17 -3.06
N THR A 241 -6.58 -30.47 -3.58
CA THR A 241 -6.72 -29.40 -4.56
C THR A 241 -7.35 -29.93 -5.86
N ASP A 242 -8.37 -29.22 -6.34
CA ASP A 242 -9.06 -29.55 -7.59
C ASP A 242 -8.09 -29.60 -8.78
N VAL A 243 -8.34 -30.55 -9.69
CA VAL A 243 -7.46 -30.82 -10.84
C VAL A 243 -7.36 -29.61 -11.78
N ILE A 244 -8.44 -28.86 -11.97
CA ILE A 244 -8.49 -27.66 -12.81
C ILE A 244 -7.66 -26.55 -12.16
N VAL A 245 -7.80 -26.36 -10.85
CA VAL A 245 -6.99 -25.41 -10.08
C VAL A 245 -5.51 -25.76 -10.17
N LYS A 246 -5.17 -27.03 -9.94
CA LYS A 246 -3.79 -27.53 -10.03
C LYS A 246 -3.19 -27.28 -11.40
N ARG A 247 -3.96 -27.52 -12.47
CA ARG A 247 -3.55 -27.23 -13.85
C ARG A 247 -3.27 -25.74 -14.08
N ASN A 248 -4.15 -24.86 -13.61
CA ASN A 248 -4.02 -23.41 -13.76
C ASN A 248 -2.82 -22.85 -12.99
N VAL A 249 -2.60 -23.29 -11.75
CA VAL A 249 -1.44 -22.88 -10.94
C VAL A 249 -0.12 -23.34 -11.58
N ILE A 250 -0.06 -24.56 -12.13
CA ILE A 250 1.12 -25.04 -12.87
C ILE A 250 1.34 -24.20 -14.14
N LYS A 251 0.29 -23.93 -14.91
CA LYS A 251 0.36 -23.06 -16.10
C LYS A 251 0.83 -21.65 -15.75
N GLN A 252 0.34 -21.08 -14.66
CA GLN A 252 0.77 -19.78 -14.14
C GLN A 252 2.27 -19.79 -13.85
N LEU A 253 2.77 -20.76 -13.08
CA LEU A 253 4.19 -20.84 -12.78
C LEU A 253 5.03 -20.95 -14.05
N GLN A 254 4.64 -21.81 -15.00
CA GLN A 254 5.33 -21.95 -16.29
C GLN A 254 5.36 -20.62 -17.08
N PHE A 255 4.23 -19.92 -17.13
CA PHE A 255 4.12 -18.63 -17.80
C PHE A 255 5.02 -17.59 -17.14
N VAL A 256 4.96 -17.46 -15.82
CA VAL A 256 5.74 -16.45 -15.08
C VAL A 256 7.24 -16.78 -15.08
N SER A 257 7.63 -18.05 -15.03
CA SER A 257 9.03 -18.45 -15.24
C SER A 257 9.52 -18.07 -16.63
N LYS A 258 8.69 -18.23 -17.67
CA LYS A 258 9.01 -17.77 -19.02
C LYS A 258 9.12 -16.25 -19.10
N LEU A 259 8.29 -15.50 -18.37
CA LEU A 259 8.46 -14.05 -18.26
C LEU A 259 9.83 -13.70 -17.69
N HIS A 260 10.27 -14.42 -16.65
CA HIS A 260 11.56 -14.19 -16.01
C HIS A 260 12.74 -14.49 -16.96
N GLU A 261 12.66 -15.58 -17.74
CA GLU A 261 13.67 -15.95 -18.74
C GLU A 261 13.77 -14.92 -19.89
N ASN A 262 12.63 -14.39 -20.33
CA ASN A 262 12.54 -13.45 -21.46
C ASN A 262 12.60 -11.98 -21.05
N TRP A 263 12.77 -11.68 -19.75
CA TRP A 263 12.71 -10.31 -19.25
C TRP A 263 13.92 -9.48 -19.69
N ASN A 264 13.65 -8.30 -20.24
CA ASN A 264 14.69 -7.36 -20.62
C ASN A 264 14.98 -6.37 -19.48
N SER A 265 16.05 -6.64 -18.74
CA SER A 265 16.46 -5.82 -17.60
C SER A 265 16.80 -4.36 -17.93
N ARG A 266 17.25 -4.07 -19.17
CA ARG A 266 17.63 -2.70 -19.56
C ARG A 266 16.43 -1.79 -19.76
N PHE A 267 15.32 -2.34 -20.24
CA PHE A 267 14.11 -1.57 -20.56
C PHE A 267 12.96 -1.86 -19.61
N GLY A 268 13.07 -2.85 -18.72
CA GLY A 268 12.00 -3.27 -17.82
C GLY A 268 10.77 -3.76 -18.59
N LYS A 269 10.99 -4.57 -19.63
CA LYS A 269 9.90 -5.05 -20.50
C LYS A 269 10.04 -6.52 -20.88
N VAL A 270 8.93 -7.13 -21.26
CA VAL A 270 8.88 -8.51 -21.77
C VAL A 270 7.82 -8.64 -22.86
N ASP A 271 8.15 -9.34 -23.95
CA ASP A 271 7.22 -9.58 -25.06
C ASP A 271 6.28 -10.75 -24.72
N ILE A 272 4.98 -10.55 -24.94
CA ILE A 272 3.94 -11.53 -24.60
C ILE A 272 3.37 -12.15 -25.87
N GLN A 273 3.49 -13.47 -25.99
CA GLN A 273 2.94 -14.22 -27.11
C GLN A 273 1.40 -14.22 -27.07
N LYS A 274 0.76 -14.27 -28.25
CA LYS A 274 -0.70 -14.10 -28.41
C LYS A 274 -1.50 -15.12 -27.61
N GLU A 275 -0.96 -16.32 -27.45
CA GLU A 275 -1.60 -17.44 -26.75
C GLU A 275 -1.88 -17.11 -25.27
N TYR A 276 -0.99 -16.37 -24.62
CA TYR A 276 -1.15 -15.99 -23.21
C TYR A 276 -2.07 -14.79 -23.00
N ARG A 277 -2.40 -14.06 -24.07
CA ARG A 277 -3.29 -12.89 -24.05
C ARG A 277 -4.77 -13.26 -24.20
N LEU A 278 -5.05 -14.48 -24.64
CA LEU A 278 -6.41 -15.01 -24.80
C LEU A 278 -6.87 -15.67 -23.50
N ALA A 279 -7.30 -14.86 -22.54
CA ALA A 279 -7.85 -15.32 -21.27
C ALA A 279 -9.38 -15.30 -21.26
N LYS A 280 -9.98 -16.29 -20.61
CA LYS A 280 -11.41 -16.29 -20.26
C LYS A 280 -11.63 -15.58 -18.92
N VAL A 281 -12.85 -15.10 -18.75
CA VAL A 281 -13.26 -14.37 -17.55
C VAL A 281 -13.36 -15.29 -16.33
N GLN A 282 -13.05 -14.75 -15.17
CA GLN A 282 -13.21 -15.38 -13.86
C GLN A 282 -14.31 -14.65 -13.09
N GLY A 283 -15.12 -15.39 -12.33
CA GLY A 283 -16.18 -14.82 -11.51
C GLY A 283 -17.51 -15.60 -11.58
N PRO A 284 -18.56 -15.09 -10.93
CA PRO A 284 -18.59 -13.84 -10.15
C PRO A 284 -17.74 -13.93 -8.88
N PHE A 285 -17.24 -12.80 -8.38
CA PHE A 285 -16.57 -12.70 -7.08
C PHE A 285 -17.59 -12.76 -5.95
N THR A 286 -17.23 -13.47 -4.88
CA THR A 286 -18.03 -13.45 -3.65
C THR A 286 -17.78 -12.16 -2.89
N ILE A 287 -18.81 -11.36 -2.65
CA ILE A 287 -18.73 -10.18 -1.76
C ILE A 287 -19.27 -10.57 -0.37
N ASN A 288 -18.42 -10.53 0.66
CA ASN A 288 -18.78 -11.02 2.00
C ASN A 288 -18.41 -10.04 3.13
N PRO A 289 -19.35 -9.66 4.02
CA PRO A 289 -20.79 -9.81 3.88
C PRO A 289 -21.37 -8.84 2.83
N PHE A 290 -22.33 -9.30 2.03
CA PHE A 290 -23.08 -8.41 1.14
C PHE A 290 -24.25 -7.75 1.89
N PRO A 291 -24.41 -6.41 1.86
CA PRO A 291 -25.52 -5.73 2.53
C PRO A 291 -26.87 -6.04 1.88
N GLY A 292 -27.82 -6.54 2.67
CA GLY A 292 -29.12 -6.99 2.15
C GLY A 292 -29.94 -5.92 1.41
N GLU A 293 -29.78 -4.64 1.75
CA GLU A 293 -30.44 -3.54 1.06
C GLU A 293 -29.97 -3.38 -0.40
N LEU A 294 -28.74 -3.76 -0.72
CA LEU A 294 -28.16 -3.56 -2.04
C LEU A 294 -28.68 -4.55 -3.09
N TYR A 295 -29.40 -5.60 -2.69
CA TYR A 295 -30.10 -6.48 -3.63
C TYR A 295 -31.24 -5.78 -4.39
N ASP A 296 -31.75 -4.66 -3.86
CA ASP A 296 -32.82 -3.88 -4.50
C ASP A 296 -32.27 -2.77 -5.43
N TYR A 297 -30.95 -2.60 -5.53
CA TYR A 297 -30.29 -1.55 -6.30
C TYR A 297 -29.28 -2.14 -7.28
N THR A 298 -28.92 -1.36 -8.31
CA THR A 298 -27.94 -1.80 -9.31
C THR A 298 -26.59 -1.11 -9.09
N ALA A 299 -25.51 -1.83 -9.38
CA ALA A 299 -24.16 -1.28 -9.33
C ALA A 299 -23.85 -0.41 -10.57
N THR A 300 -23.21 0.73 -10.37
CA THR A 300 -23.03 1.76 -11.42
C THR A 300 -21.58 1.92 -11.89
N ASN A 301 -20.63 2.10 -10.96
CA ASN A 301 -19.21 2.24 -11.28
C ASN A 301 -18.32 1.40 -10.38
N ILE A 302 -17.14 1.07 -10.88
CA ILE A 302 -16.06 0.40 -10.15
C ILE A 302 -14.77 1.21 -10.23
N ALA A 303 -14.07 1.35 -9.11
CA ALA A 303 -12.77 2.02 -9.04
C ALA A 303 -11.82 1.25 -8.14
N THR A 304 -10.53 1.27 -8.47
CA THR A 304 -9.51 0.61 -7.65
C THR A 304 -8.59 1.66 -7.05
N ILE A 305 -8.43 1.61 -5.73
CA ILE A 305 -7.66 2.60 -4.97
C ILE A 305 -6.46 1.93 -4.31
N LEU A 306 -5.28 2.51 -4.54
CA LEU A 306 -4.04 2.02 -3.96
C LEU A 306 -3.91 2.48 -2.49
N ILE A 307 -3.55 1.57 -1.58
CA ILE A 307 -3.38 1.89 -0.15
C ILE A 307 -1.90 1.95 0.28
N ASP A 308 -1.00 1.33 -0.48
CA ASP A 308 0.45 1.38 -0.25
C ASP A 308 1.26 1.22 -1.55
N ASN A 309 2.59 1.21 -1.46
CA ASN A 309 3.48 1.01 -2.62
C ASN A 309 3.72 -0.49 -2.96
N GLY A 310 2.93 -1.40 -2.36
CA GLY A 310 3.06 -2.84 -2.42
C GLY A 310 2.03 -3.54 -3.31
N GLN A 311 1.27 -2.77 -4.10
CA GLN A 311 0.11 -3.24 -4.89
C GLN A 311 -1.09 -3.66 -4.03
N ASN A 312 -1.10 -3.36 -2.72
CA ASN A 312 -2.31 -3.55 -1.94
C ASN A 312 -3.34 -2.49 -2.31
N GLU A 313 -4.58 -2.93 -2.53
CA GLU A 313 -5.64 -2.10 -3.07
C GLU A 313 -6.98 -2.35 -2.38
N ILE A 314 -7.87 -1.39 -2.55
CA ILE A 314 -9.29 -1.46 -2.21
C ILE A 314 -10.07 -1.30 -3.49
N VAL A 315 -10.99 -2.23 -3.73
CA VAL A 315 -11.98 -2.12 -4.81
C VAL A 315 -13.19 -1.37 -4.27
N CYS A 316 -13.64 -0.36 -4.98
CA CYS A 316 -14.80 0.43 -4.62
C CYS A 316 -15.89 0.23 -5.67
N VAL A 317 -17.12 -0.06 -5.23
CA VAL A 317 -18.29 -0.16 -6.08
C VAL A 317 -19.34 0.85 -5.61
N SER A 318 -19.98 1.50 -6.58
CA SER A 318 -21.09 2.43 -6.36
C SER A 318 -22.42 1.80 -6.76
N PHE A 319 -23.49 2.23 -6.10
CA PHE A 319 -24.86 1.75 -6.31
C PHE A 319 -25.83 2.92 -6.52
N ASP A 320 -26.97 2.63 -7.16
CA ASP A 320 -28.02 3.61 -7.47
C ASP A 320 -28.60 4.33 -6.22
N ASP A 321 -28.60 3.69 -5.06
CA ASP A 321 -29.06 4.31 -3.79
C ASP A 321 -28.10 5.39 -3.26
N GLY A 322 -27.02 5.65 -3.97
CA GLY A 322 -25.95 6.53 -3.53
C GLY A 322 -25.08 5.90 -2.45
N SER A 323 -25.04 4.58 -2.35
CA SER A 323 -24.09 3.85 -1.51
C SER A 323 -22.79 3.57 -2.25
N LEU A 324 -21.71 3.52 -1.48
CA LEU A 324 -20.42 2.99 -1.84
C LEU A 324 -20.08 1.82 -0.93
N ILE A 325 -19.51 0.77 -1.50
CA ILE A 325 -18.90 -0.31 -0.73
C ILE A 325 -17.41 -0.35 -1.01
N LEU A 326 -16.63 -0.48 0.07
CA LEU A 326 -15.17 -0.61 0.04
C LEU A 326 -14.82 -2.07 0.31
N LEU A 327 -14.24 -2.72 -0.70
CA LEU A 327 -13.99 -4.15 -0.76
C LEU A 327 -12.48 -4.43 -0.76
N PHE A 328 -12.08 -5.47 -0.03
CA PHE A 328 -10.70 -5.95 0.03
C PHE A 328 -10.61 -7.38 -0.47
N LYS A 329 -9.65 -7.64 -1.36
CA LYS A 329 -9.40 -8.98 -1.89
C LYS A 329 -8.52 -9.77 -0.91
N ASP A 330 -9.14 -10.70 -0.20
CA ASP A 330 -8.50 -11.47 0.86
C ASP A 330 -7.76 -12.71 0.35
N LEU A 331 -8.18 -13.28 -0.78
CA LEU A 331 -7.57 -14.47 -1.37
C LEU A 331 -6.77 -14.16 -2.63
N GLU A 332 -5.67 -14.88 -2.84
CA GLU A 332 -4.86 -14.76 -4.05
C GLU A 332 -5.48 -15.56 -5.21
N MET A 333 -5.63 -14.92 -6.37
CA MET A 333 -6.22 -15.57 -7.55
C MET A 333 -5.16 -16.38 -8.28
N SER A 334 -5.59 -17.39 -9.03
CA SER A 334 -4.73 -18.04 -10.03
C SER A 334 -5.09 -17.56 -11.44
N MET A 335 -4.09 -17.43 -12.30
CA MET A 335 -4.28 -17.14 -13.72
C MET A 335 -5.09 -18.25 -14.40
N SER A 336 -6.04 -17.86 -15.27
CA SER A 336 -6.90 -18.78 -16.02
C SER A 336 -7.00 -18.35 -17.48
N TRP A 337 -7.03 -19.33 -18.38
CA TRP A 337 -7.12 -19.12 -19.83
C TRP A 337 -8.26 -19.89 -20.46
N ASP A 338 -8.29 -21.21 -20.23
CA ASP A 338 -9.17 -22.11 -20.98
C ASP A 338 -10.54 -22.35 -20.29
N VAL A 339 -10.61 -22.10 -18.98
CA VAL A 339 -11.69 -22.56 -18.12
C VAL A 339 -12.85 -21.58 -18.14
N ASP A 340 -14.03 -22.05 -18.54
CA ASP A 340 -15.29 -21.32 -18.44
C ASP A 340 -15.75 -21.27 -16.98
N ASN A 341 -16.31 -20.12 -16.55
CA ASN A 341 -16.88 -19.93 -15.21
C ASN A 341 -15.91 -20.34 -14.09
N TYR A 342 -14.67 -19.88 -14.16
CA TYR A 342 -13.66 -20.19 -13.15
C TYR A 342 -13.83 -19.33 -11.89
N VAL A 343 -14.01 -19.96 -10.72
CA VAL A 343 -14.39 -19.27 -9.45
C VAL A 343 -13.38 -19.49 -8.31
N TYR A 344 -12.19 -20.03 -8.57
CA TYR A 344 -11.23 -20.32 -7.51
C TYR A 344 -10.62 -19.04 -6.91
N ASN A 345 -10.78 -18.86 -5.59
CA ASN A 345 -10.27 -17.70 -4.84
C ASN A 345 -10.80 -16.33 -5.30
N ASN A 346 -11.94 -16.30 -5.99
CA ASN A 346 -12.62 -15.05 -6.34
C ASN A 346 -13.44 -14.55 -5.14
N SER A 347 -12.74 -13.95 -4.17
CA SER A 347 -13.31 -13.49 -2.90
C SER A 347 -12.95 -12.02 -2.65
N LEU A 348 -13.97 -11.25 -2.23
CA LEU A 348 -13.89 -9.87 -1.81
C LEU A 348 -14.61 -9.72 -0.46
N VAL A 349 -13.96 -9.04 0.47
CA VAL A 349 -14.49 -8.79 1.82
C VAL A 349 -14.95 -7.34 1.92
N LEU A 350 -16.18 -7.12 2.36
CA LEU A 350 -16.68 -5.78 2.66
C LEU A 350 -16.01 -5.25 3.94
N ILE A 351 -15.29 -4.14 3.82
CA ILE A 351 -14.71 -3.43 4.97
C ILE A 351 -15.67 -2.38 5.50
N GLU A 352 -16.19 -1.52 4.61
CA GLU A 352 -17.00 -0.37 4.98
C GLU A 352 -18.05 -0.10 3.90
N ARG A 353 -19.24 0.31 4.32
CA ARG A 353 -20.28 0.88 3.45
C ARG A 353 -20.47 2.35 3.78
N VAL A 354 -20.33 3.21 2.78
CA VAL A 354 -20.52 4.66 2.90
C VAL A 354 -21.80 5.05 2.18
N LYS A 355 -22.80 5.54 2.91
CA LYS A 355 -24.05 6.03 2.33
C LYS A 355 -23.95 7.54 2.09
N LEU A 356 -23.92 7.97 0.82
CA LEU A 356 -23.90 9.38 0.46
C LEU A 356 -25.30 9.99 0.31
N GLN A 357 -26.32 9.15 0.10
CA GLN A 357 -27.72 9.56 -0.12
C GLN A 357 -27.88 10.54 -1.30
N ARG A 358 -26.99 10.43 -2.28
CA ARG A 358 -26.92 11.26 -3.48
C ARG A 358 -26.61 10.35 -4.66
N GLU A 359 -27.16 10.66 -5.82
CA GLU A 359 -26.82 9.95 -7.05
C GLU A 359 -25.33 10.07 -7.33
N ILE A 360 -24.65 8.94 -7.53
CA ILE A 360 -23.23 8.85 -7.85
C ILE A 360 -23.11 8.75 -9.37
N LYS A 361 -22.47 9.75 -9.99
CA LYS A 361 -22.29 9.81 -11.45
C LYS A 361 -21.01 9.16 -11.91
N SER A 362 -19.93 9.32 -11.13
CA SER A 362 -18.65 8.70 -11.45
C SER A 362 -17.71 8.67 -10.25
N LEU A 363 -16.74 7.77 -10.33
CA LEU A 363 -15.66 7.57 -9.38
C LEU A 363 -14.33 7.95 -10.04
N ILE A 364 -13.52 8.77 -9.37
CA ILE A 364 -12.23 9.21 -9.88
C ILE A 364 -11.16 9.04 -8.81
N THR A 365 -10.01 8.52 -9.21
CA THR A 365 -8.81 8.45 -8.37
C THR A 365 -7.70 9.30 -8.98
N LEU A 366 -6.85 9.85 -8.11
CA LEU A 366 -5.61 10.53 -8.52
C LEU A 366 -4.44 9.65 -8.04
N PRO A 367 -3.62 9.07 -8.94
CA PRO A 367 -2.59 8.10 -8.58
C PRO A 367 -1.61 8.58 -7.51
N GLU A 368 -1.37 9.89 -7.40
CA GLU A 368 -0.47 10.51 -6.43
C GLU A 368 -0.99 10.46 -4.98
N GLN A 369 -2.28 10.22 -4.77
CA GLN A 369 -2.91 10.26 -3.46
C GLN A 369 -3.44 8.88 -3.05
N LEU A 370 -2.67 8.18 -2.21
CA LEU A 370 -3.05 6.89 -1.66
C LEU A 370 -4.28 6.99 -0.74
N GLY A 371 -5.15 5.97 -0.80
CA GLY A 371 -6.32 5.81 0.08
C GLY A 371 -7.36 6.94 0.00
N LYS A 372 -7.39 7.67 -1.12
CA LYS A 372 -8.37 8.73 -1.38
C LYS A 372 -9.13 8.46 -2.67
N LEU A 373 -10.44 8.69 -2.62
CA LEU A 373 -11.37 8.55 -3.74
C LEU A 373 -12.18 9.84 -3.90
N TYR A 374 -12.30 10.33 -5.12
CA TYR A 374 -13.20 11.43 -5.45
C TYR A 374 -14.49 10.87 -6.02
N VAL A 375 -15.61 11.21 -5.38
CA VAL A 375 -16.95 10.81 -5.78
C VAL A 375 -17.65 12.02 -6.34
N ILE A 376 -18.03 11.94 -7.61
CA ILE A 376 -18.79 12.98 -8.29
C ILE A 376 -20.25 12.61 -8.14
N SER A 377 -20.94 13.33 -7.26
CA SER A 377 -22.40 13.30 -7.17
C SER A 377 -23.02 14.38 -8.06
N ASP A 378 -24.35 14.56 -7.97
CA ASP A 378 -25.07 15.53 -8.78
C ASP A 378 -24.44 16.91 -8.90
N ASN A 379 -24.22 17.56 -7.75
CA ASN A 379 -23.77 18.95 -7.67
C ASN A 379 -22.58 19.12 -6.73
N ILE A 380 -21.96 18.02 -6.27
CA ILE A 380 -20.89 18.04 -5.27
C ILE A 380 -19.82 17.03 -5.66
N ILE A 381 -18.57 17.43 -5.46
CA ILE A 381 -17.43 16.51 -5.43
C ILE A 381 -17.10 16.26 -3.96
N GLN A 382 -17.23 15.01 -3.54
CA GLN A 382 -16.84 14.57 -2.20
C GLN A 382 -15.56 13.76 -2.29
N GLN A 383 -14.66 13.93 -1.32
CA GLN A 383 -13.50 13.09 -1.17
C GLN A 383 -13.73 12.12 0.00
N VAL A 384 -13.71 10.84 -0.33
CA VAL A 384 -13.71 9.75 0.65
C VAL A 384 -12.25 9.42 0.95
N ASN A 385 -11.83 9.67 2.19
CA ASN A 385 -10.48 9.39 2.66
C ASN A 385 -10.50 8.29 3.73
N PHE A 386 -10.04 7.11 3.35
CA PHE A 386 -9.94 5.94 4.22
C PHE A 386 -8.52 5.67 4.73
N MET A 387 -7.58 6.61 4.55
CA MET A 387 -6.22 6.46 5.11
C MET A 387 -6.19 6.36 6.64
N SER A 388 -7.29 6.77 7.32
CA SER A 388 -7.51 6.56 8.75
C SER A 388 -7.30 5.11 9.17
N TRP A 389 -7.76 4.16 8.36
CA TRP A 389 -7.70 2.74 8.65
C TRP A 389 -6.89 1.95 7.62
N ALA A 390 -6.85 2.38 6.36
CA ALA A 390 -6.12 1.70 5.30
C ALA A 390 -4.60 1.69 5.53
N SER A 391 -4.06 2.74 6.15
CA SER A 391 -2.64 2.79 6.54
C SER A 391 -2.29 1.81 7.67
N THR A 392 -3.24 1.48 8.54
CA THR A 392 -3.08 0.44 9.55
C THR A 392 -3.22 -0.94 8.91
N LEU A 393 -4.20 -1.12 8.02
CA LEU A 393 -4.41 -2.37 7.29
C LEU A 393 -3.17 -2.76 6.48
N SER A 394 -2.57 -1.83 5.74
CA SER A 394 -1.35 -2.11 4.96
C SER A 394 -0.17 -2.49 5.86
N LYS A 395 -0.01 -1.86 7.03
CA LYS A 395 0.99 -2.28 8.03
C LYS A 395 0.73 -3.68 8.53
N CYS A 396 -0.51 -4.02 8.88
CA CYS A 396 -0.89 -5.35 9.34
C CYS A 396 -0.56 -6.43 8.30
N ILE A 397 -0.81 -6.16 7.01
CA ILE A 397 -0.48 -7.09 5.91
C ILE A 397 1.04 -7.31 5.83
N ASN A 398 1.82 -6.23 5.86
CA ASN A 398 3.28 -6.30 5.70
C ASN A 398 3.98 -6.90 6.94
N GLU A 399 3.51 -6.58 8.14
CA GLU A 399 4.07 -7.04 9.41
C GLU A 399 3.53 -8.42 9.85
N SER A 400 2.52 -8.95 9.14
CA SER A 400 1.78 -10.17 9.51
C SER A 400 1.22 -10.11 10.94
N ASP A 401 0.83 -8.91 11.40
CA ASP A 401 0.25 -8.66 12.72
C ASP A 401 -1.15 -8.05 12.60
N LEU A 402 -2.17 -8.81 13.02
CA LEU A 402 -3.58 -8.38 13.01
C LEU A 402 -4.00 -7.60 14.27
N ASN A 403 -3.16 -7.55 15.31
CA ASN A 403 -3.50 -6.87 16.57
C ASN A 403 -3.88 -5.39 16.38
N PRO A 404 -3.23 -4.59 15.50
CA PRO A 404 -3.60 -3.19 15.31
C PRO A 404 -5.01 -2.98 14.73
N LEU A 405 -5.63 -4.00 14.13
CA LEU A 405 -7.02 -3.95 13.67
C LEU A 405 -8.03 -4.09 14.82
N ALA A 406 -7.60 -4.61 15.98
CA ALA A 406 -8.48 -4.82 17.12
C ALA A 406 -8.94 -3.47 17.72
N GLY A 407 -10.25 -3.22 17.68
CA GLY A 407 -10.85 -1.98 18.18
C GLY A 407 -10.71 -0.78 17.25
N LEU A 408 -10.14 -0.98 16.05
CA LEU A 408 -10.09 0.06 15.03
C LEU A 408 -11.48 0.26 14.41
N LYS A 409 -11.88 1.51 14.22
CA LYS A 409 -13.13 1.86 13.53
C LYS A 409 -12.86 2.08 12.04
N PHE A 410 -13.46 1.24 11.21
CA PHE A 410 -13.43 1.36 9.75
C PHE A 410 -14.45 2.43 9.30
N GLU A 411 -14.10 3.69 9.56
CA GLU A 411 -14.88 4.87 9.18
C GLU A 411 -14.01 5.80 8.31
N SER A 412 -14.45 6.00 7.07
CA SER A 412 -13.88 6.92 6.11
C SER A 412 -14.22 8.37 6.46
N LYS A 413 -13.25 9.27 6.31
CA LYS A 413 -13.50 10.71 6.42
C LYS A 413 -14.06 11.23 5.11
N LEU A 414 -15.27 11.79 5.15
CA LEU A 414 -15.92 12.40 4.01
C LEU A 414 -15.73 13.93 4.07
N GLU A 415 -15.17 14.51 3.01
CA GLU A 415 -14.95 15.95 2.89
C GLU A 415 -15.59 16.48 1.61
N ASP A 416 -16.44 17.51 1.75
CA ASP A 416 -17.02 18.22 0.60
C ASP A 416 -15.99 19.21 0.05
N ILE A 417 -15.51 18.94 -1.17
CA ILE A 417 -14.44 19.72 -1.80
C ILE A 417 -15.02 20.89 -2.59
N ALA A 418 -15.98 20.61 -3.45
CA ALA A 418 -16.51 21.61 -4.38
C ALA A 418 -17.96 21.35 -4.73
N THR A 419 -18.67 22.43 -5.02
CA THR A 419 -19.98 22.41 -5.69
C THR A 419 -19.79 22.57 -7.19
N ILE A 420 -20.49 21.76 -7.98
CA ILE A 420 -20.37 21.68 -9.45
C ILE A 420 -21.75 21.71 -10.10
N GLU A 421 -21.82 22.16 -11.36
CA GLU A 421 -23.03 22.12 -12.19
C GLU A 421 -23.01 20.98 -13.22
N ARG A 422 -21.82 20.53 -13.61
CA ARG A 422 -21.56 19.44 -14.57
C ARG A 422 -20.39 18.60 -14.06
N ILE A 423 -20.29 17.36 -14.54
CA ILE A 423 -19.19 16.44 -14.23
C ILE A 423 -17.87 17.12 -14.62
N PRO A 424 -17.02 17.48 -13.63
CA PRO A 424 -15.76 18.14 -13.90
C PRO A 424 -14.69 17.12 -14.31
N ASN A 425 -13.66 17.62 -14.98
CA ASN A 425 -12.41 16.92 -15.16
C ASN A 425 -11.42 17.36 -14.06
N LEU A 426 -10.72 16.39 -13.45
CA LEU A 426 -9.85 16.58 -12.29
C LEU A 426 -8.38 16.33 -12.66
N ALA A 427 -7.47 17.12 -12.10
CA ALA A 427 -6.03 16.87 -12.21
C ALA A 427 -5.28 17.26 -10.92
N TYR A 428 -4.21 16.51 -10.61
CA TYR A 428 -3.31 16.78 -9.49
C TYR A 428 -2.13 17.62 -9.95
N ILE A 429 -1.92 18.80 -9.36
CA ILE A 429 -0.82 19.70 -9.74
C ILE A 429 0.02 20.00 -8.52
N ASN A 430 1.30 19.61 -8.60
CA ASN A 430 2.28 19.97 -7.59
C ASN A 430 2.95 21.28 -8.00
N TRP A 431 2.66 22.35 -7.27
CA TRP A 431 3.19 23.68 -7.56
C TRP A 431 3.81 24.29 -6.31
N ASN A 432 5.12 24.55 -6.35
CA ASN A 432 5.89 25.09 -5.21
C ASN A 432 5.68 24.30 -3.90
N ASP A 433 5.84 22.97 -3.97
CA ASP A 433 5.64 22.04 -2.84
C ASP A 433 4.21 22.03 -2.26
N GLN A 434 3.24 22.59 -2.98
CA GLN A 434 1.83 22.52 -2.65
C GLN A 434 1.11 21.57 -3.60
N SER A 435 0.41 20.60 -3.02
CA SER A 435 -0.52 19.73 -3.72
C SER A 435 -1.82 20.48 -4.03
N ASN A 436 -2.11 20.68 -5.30
CA ASN A 436 -3.31 21.38 -5.74
C ASN A 436 -4.21 20.44 -6.56
N LEU A 437 -5.51 20.58 -6.39
CA LEU A 437 -6.51 19.98 -7.25
C LEU A 437 -7.00 21.02 -8.24
N ALA A 438 -6.82 20.75 -9.53
CA ALA A 438 -7.47 21.49 -10.58
C ALA A 438 -8.83 20.86 -10.89
N LEU A 439 -9.87 21.67 -10.81
CA LEU A 439 -11.24 21.31 -11.18
C LEU A 439 -11.59 22.08 -12.45
N MET A 440 -11.79 21.35 -13.54
CA MET A 440 -12.17 21.89 -14.84
C MET A 440 -13.63 21.59 -15.11
N SER A 441 -14.41 22.64 -15.36
CA SER A 441 -15.69 22.55 -16.05
C SER A 441 -15.62 23.32 -17.36
N ASN A 442 -16.66 23.22 -18.20
CA ASN A 442 -16.71 23.92 -19.49
C ASN A 442 -16.49 25.44 -19.36
N LYS A 443 -16.89 26.03 -18.22
CA LYS A 443 -16.81 27.49 -17.97
C LYS A 443 -15.81 27.88 -16.89
N THR A 444 -15.54 27.01 -15.92
CA THR A 444 -14.74 27.35 -14.74
C THR A 444 -13.50 26.49 -14.64
N LEU A 445 -12.40 27.12 -14.25
CA LEU A 445 -11.18 26.45 -13.81
C LEU A 445 -10.90 26.93 -12.38
N THR A 446 -11.07 26.05 -11.42
CA THR A 446 -10.81 26.36 -10.01
C THR A 446 -9.68 25.50 -9.47
N PHE A 447 -8.82 26.10 -8.66
CA PHE A 447 -7.74 25.39 -7.98
C PHE A 447 -8.02 25.38 -6.49
N GLN A 448 -7.85 24.21 -5.88
CA GLN A 448 -7.93 24.06 -4.44
C GLN A 448 -6.63 23.49 -3.91
N ASN A 449 -6.10 24.06 -2.84
CA ASN A 449 -4.96 23.49 -2.15
C ASN A 449 -5.46 22.33 -1.31
N ILE A 450 -4.98 21.13 -1.60
CA ILE A 450 -5.22 19.96 -0.77
C ILE A 450 -4.01 19.84 0.14
N SER A 451 -4.21 19.96 1.46
CA SER A 451 -3.16 19.68 2.42
C SER A 451 -2.67 18.25 2.22
N SER A 452 -1.42 18.12 1.78
CA SER A 452 -0.71 16.86 1.86
C SER A 452 -0.37 16.60 3.33
N ASP A 453 -1.09 15.67 3.96
CA ASP A 453 -0.61 15.03 5.19
C ASP A 453 0.62 14.13 4.95
N MET A 454 1.14 14.12 3.72
CA MET A 454 2.46 13.55 3.43
C MET A 454 3.55 14.53 3.84
N LYS A 455 4.05 14.35 5.07
CA LYS A 455 5.46 14.66 5.31
C LYS A 455 6.28 13.87 4.29
N PRO A 456 7.15 14.52 3.49
CA PRO A 456 8.05 13.78 2.62
C PRO A 456 8.91 12.88 3.51
N GLN A 457 8.79 11.56 3.34
CA GLN A 457 9.86 10.66 3.69
C GLN A 457 11.01 10.99 2.75
N SER A 458 11.86 11.93 3.17
CA SER A 458 13.16 12.09 2.58
C SER A 458 13.87 10.75 2.65
N THR A 459 14.18 10.19 1.50
CA THR A 459 15.35 9.36 1.29
C THR A 459 16.57 10.18 1.68
N ALA A 460 16.83 10.25 2.98
CA ALA A 460 18.06 10.74 3.57
C ALA A 460 18.57 9.58 4.40
N ALA A 461 19.67 9.00 3.92
CA ALA A 461 20.63 8.17 4.63
C ALA A 461 20.04 7.21 5.67
N GLU A 462 20.18 5.91 5.35
CA GLU A 462 20.42 4.85 6.32
C GLU A 462 21.48 5.32 7.33
N THR A 463 21.03 6.07 8.32
CA THR A 463 21.74 6.24 9.57
C THR A 463 21.27 5.04 10.33
N SER A 464 22.12 4.02 10.33
CA SER A 464 22.12 2.94 11.28
C SER A 464 21.68 3.47 12.64
N ILE A 465 20.39 3.31 12.95
CA ILE A 465 19.96 3.19 14.32
C ILE A 465 20.56 1.85 14.73
N SER A 466 21.79 1.92 15.21
CA SER A 466 22.26 0.96 16.18
C SER A 466 21.17 0.90 17.24
N THR A 467 20.35 -0.14 17.16
CA THR A 467 19.79 -0.76 18.35
C THR A 467 20.99 -1.06 19.24
N GLU A 468 21.37 -0.07 20.05
CA GLU A 468 21.97 -0.33 21.33
C GLU A 468 20.98 -1.29 21.99
N LYS A 469 21.32 -2.58 21.92
CA LYS A 469 20.87 -3.55 22.89
C LYS A 469 21.28 -2.96 24.24
N SER A 470 20.37 -2.22 24.85
CA SER A 470 20.37 -2.10 26.29
C SER A 470 20.14 -3.53 26.78
N ASP A 471 21.23 -4.20 27.11
CA ASP A 471 21.25 -5.39 27.94
C ASP A 471 20.70 -5.01 29.32
N THR A 472 19.40 -4.81 29.39
CA THR A 472 18.65 -5.09 30.60
C THR A 472 18.10 -6.49 30.39
N VAL A 473 18.85 -7.48 30.89
CA VAL A 473 18.34 -8.82 31.16
C VAL A 473 17.25 -8.68 32.23
N GLY A 474 16.07 -8.25 31.79
CA GLY A 474 14.82 -8.41 32.53
C GLY A 474 14.30 -9.78 32.14
N ASP A 475 14.39 -10.71 33.10
CA ASP A 475 13.95 -12.10 33.00
C ASP A 475 12.61 -12.18 32.24
N GLY A 476 12.68 -12.60 30.96
CA GLY A 476 11.51 -12.79 30.12
C GLY A 476 10.56 -13.78 30.78
N PHE A 477 9.25 -13.60 30.58
CA PHE A 477 8.23 -14.47 31.17
C PHE A 477 8.48 -15.94 30.76
N LYS A 478 9.05 -16.74 31.66
CA LYS A 478 9.35 -18.16 31.43
C LYS A 478 8.07 -18.99 31.58
N MET A 479 7.58 -19.52 30.47
CA MET A 479 6.44 -20.45 30.46
C MET A 479 6.84 -21.75 31.16
N SER A 480 6.04 -22.18 32.14
CA SER A 480 6.34 -23.33 32.99
C SER A 480 5.37 -24.46 32.67
N PHE A 481 5.68 -25.26 31.65
CA PHE A 481 4.90 -26.46 31.35
C PHE A 481 5.61 -27.71 31.89
N THR A 482 4.86 -28.66 32.46
CA THR A 482 5.49 -29.88 33.02
C THR A 482 5.87 -30.90 31.95
N GLN A 483 5.14 -30.94 30.83
CA GLN A 483 5.42 -31.83 29.70
C GLN A 483 5.67 -31.07 28.39
N PRO A 484 6.74 -31.39 27.64
CA PRO A 484 6.97 -30.82 26.31
C PRO A 484 5.98 -31.39 25.29
N ILE A 485 5.50 -30.55 24.37
CA ILE A 485 4.46 -30.92 23.40
C ILE A 485 4.86 -32.08 22.48
N ASN A 486 6.16 -32.26 22.27
CA ASN A 486 6.71 -33.34 21.46
C ASN A 486 6.36 -34.72 22.04
N GLU A 487 6.26 -34.88 23.37
CA GLU A 487 5.88 -36.15 23.98
C GLU A 487 4.42 -36.51 23.70
N ILE A 488 3.52 -35.53 23.70
CA ILE A 488 2.10 -35.73 23.39
C ILE A 488 1.92 -36.07 21.91
N LEU A 489 2.68 -35.43 21.02
CA LEU A 489 2.65 -35.72 19.59
C LEU A 489 3.15 -37.15 19.29
N ILE A 490 4.19 -37.61 19.97
CA ILE A 490 4.67 -39.00 19.87
C ILE A 490 3.63 -39.99 20.39
N LEU A 491 2.95 -39.68 21.49
CA LEU A 491 1.86 -40.53 22.01
C LEU A 491 0.66 -40.61 21.05
N ASN A 492 0.33 -39.50 20.38
CA ASN A 492 -0.72 -39.46 19.37
C ASN A 492 -0.35 -40.30 18.13
N ASP A 493 0.87 -40.16 17.61
CA ASP A 493 1.36 -40.94 16.47
C ASP A 493 1.38 -42.45 16.80
N ASN A 494 1.81 -42.81 18.01
CA ASN A 494 1.78 -44.20 18.50
C ASN A 494 0.36 -44.78 18.62
N PHE A 495 -0.63 -43.95 19.00
CA PHE A 495 -2.03 -44.36 19.06
C PHE A 495 -2.62 -44.53 17.65
N GLN A 496 -2.40 -43.58 16.75
CA GLN A 496 -2.88 -43.65 15.37
C GLN A 496 -2.31 -44.87 14.63
N LYS A 497 -1.01 -45.15 14.80
CA LYS A 497 -0.38 -46.37 14.27
C LYS A 497 -1.02 -47.64 14.82
N ALA A 498 -1.34 -47.67 16.11
CA ALA A 498 -2.00 -48.81 16.75
C ALA A 498 -3.48 -48.97 16.36
N CYS A 499 -4.15 -47.92 15.88
CA CYS A 499 -5.51 -47.99 15.35
C CYS A 499 -5.55 -48.52 13.90
N ILE A 500 -4.53 -48.20 13.11
CA ILE A 500 -4.46 -48.59 11.68
C ILE A 500 -4.01 -50.05 11.53
N SER A 501 -3.24 -50.60 12.48
CA SER A 501 -2.79 -51.99 12.40
C SER A 501 -3.96 -52.99 12.57
N PRO A 502 -4.18 -53.92 11.62
CA PRO A 502 -5.14 -55.01 11.80
C PRO A 502 -4.67 -55.94 12.94
N CYS A 503 -5.60 -56.60 13.63
CA CYS A 503 -5.26 -57.55 14.70
C CYS A 503 -4.37 -58.67 14.15
N GLU A 504 -3.27 -58.98 14.85
CA GLU A 504 -2.24 -59.90 14.35
C GLU A 504 -2.73 -61.35 14.20
N ARG A 505 -3.76 -61.75 14.96
CA ARG A 505 -4.40 -63.06 14.88
C ARG A 505 -5.83 -62.95 14.35
N ILE A 506 -6.03 -63.38 13.11
CA ILE A 506 -7.35 -63.55 12.50
C ILE A 506 -7.80 -65.00 12.70
N ILE A 507 -9.02 -65.21 13.20
CA ILE A 507 -9.60 -66.56 13.32
C ILE A 507 -9.63 -67.21 11.93
N PRO A 508 -8.96 -68.37 11.71
CA PRO A 508 -8.97 -69.08 10.45
C PRO A 508 -10.40 -69.36 9.96
N SER A 509 -10.61 -69.30 8.65
CA SER A 509 -11.94 -69.49 8.05
C SER A 509 -12.57 -70.84 8.36
N ALA A 510 -11.76 -71.88 8.57
CA ALA A 510 -12.20 -73.22 8.97
C ALA A 510 -12.82 -73.26 10.37
N ASP A 511 -12.34 -72.44 11.30
CA ASP A 511 -12.77 -72.45 12.71
C ASP A 511 -13.99 -71.55 12.94
N ARG A 512 -14.25 -70.57 12.07
CA ARG A 512 -15.40 -69.64 12.19
C ARG A 512 -16.76 -70.31 12.05
N GLN A 513 -16.84 -71.46 11.37
CA GLN A 513 -18.12 -72.13 11.09
C GLN A 513 -18.45 -73.25 12.08
N ILE A 514 -17.56 -73.51 13.05
CA ILE A 514 -17.76 -74.57 14.03
C ILE A 514 -18.52 -73.99 15.24
N PRO A 515 -19.70 -74.52 15.59
CA PRO A 515 -20.44 -74.07 16.77
C PRO A 515 -19.66 -74.36 18.05
N LEU A 516 -19.70 -73.43 19.01
CA LEU A 516 -18.97 -73.45 20.29
C LEU A 516 -19.43 -74.58 21.24
N LYS A 517 -19.18 -75.85 20.87
CA LYS A 517 -19.33 -77.09 21.68
C LYS A 517 -18.51 -78.27 21.12
N ASN A 518 -17.32 -78.01 20.56
CA ASN A 518 -16.40 -79.05 20.07
C ASN A 518 -15.14 -79.17 20.94
N GLU A 519 -14.41 -80.29 20.86
CA GLU A 519 -13.15 -80.53 21.61
C GLU A 519 -12.04 -79.48 21.33
N ALA A 520 -12.15 -78.70 20.26
CA ALA A 520 -11.24 -77.60 19.90
C ALA A 520 -11.70 -76.20 20.38
N SER A 521 -12.74 -76.10 21.23
CA SER A 521 -13.28 -74.83 21.73
C SER A 521 -12.27 -74.01 22.54
N GLU A 522 -11.31 -74.67 23.18
CA GLU A 522 -10.28 -74.02 23.99
C GLU A 522 -9.36 -73.14 23.13
N ASN A 523 -8.98 -73.61 21.94
CA ASN A 523 -8.16 -72.84 21.00
C ASN A 523 -8.90 -71.60 20.45
N GLN A 524 -10.22 -71.71 20.22
CA GLN A 524 -11.02 -70.58 19.77
C GLN A 524 -11.15 -69.52 20.87
N LEU A 525 -11.35 -69.93 22.12
CA LEU A 525 -11.42 -69.03 23.27
C LEU A 525 -10.06 -68.39 23.59
N GLU A 526 -8.95 -69.10 23.37
CA GLU A 526 -7.59 -68.55 23.49
C GLU A 526 -7.38 -67.41 22.49
N ILE A 527 -7.76 -67.60 21.21
CA ILE A 527 -7.67 -66.55 20.18
C ILE A 527 -8.55 -65.34 20.52
N PHE A 528 -9.78 -65.56 21.02
CA PHE A 528 -10.62 -64.46 21.51
C PHE A 528 -10.02 -63.72 22.71
N THR A 529 -9.38 -64.46 23.62
CA THR A 529 -8.71 -63.88 24.78
C THR A 529 -7.53 -63.02 24.34
N ASP A 530 -6.75 -63.46 23.35
CA ASP A 530 -5.63 -62.68 22.83
C ASP A 530 -6.07 -61.42 22.08
N ILE A 531 -7.12 -61.52 21.26
CA ILE A 531 -7.73 -60.34 20.60
C ILE A 531 -8.24 -59.36 21.67
N SER A 532 -8.88 -59.84 22.74
CA SER A 532 -9.37 -58.98 23.82
C SER A 532 -8.24 -58.26 24.56
N LYS A 533 -7.10 -58.93 24.78
CA LYS A 533 -5.89 -58.31 25.38
C LYS A 533 -5.32 -57.22 24.47
N GLU A 534 -5.30 -57.44 23.16
CA GLU A 534 -4.82 -56.45 22.19
C GLU A 534 -5.70 -55.18 22.20
N PHE A 535 -7.03 -55.34 22.22
CA PHE A 535 -7.96 -54.21 22.36
C PHE A 535 -7.82 -53.49 23.70
N LEU A 536 -7.65 -54.23 24.81
CA LEU A 536 -7.40 -53.62 26.12
C LEU A 536 -6.12 -52.78 26.12
N GLN A 537 -5.04 -53.23 25.48
CA GLN A 537 -3.81 -52.45 25.35
C GLN A 537 -4.02 -51.17 24.50
N ARG A 538 -4.80 -51.24 23.42
CA ARG A 538 -5.17 -50.06 22.62
C ARG A 538 -6.00 -49.06 23.43
N ILE A 539 -6.93 -49.53 24.25
CA ILE A 539 -7.74 -48.69 25.14
C ILE A 539 -6.87 -48.00 26.20
N VAL A 540 -5.91 -48.70 26.81
CA VAL A 540 -4.99 -48.11 27.78
C VAL A 540 -4.14 -47.00 27.13
N LYS A 541 -3.64 -47.21 25.91
CA LYS A 541 -2.93 -46.16 25.15
C LYS A 541 -3.80 -44.93 24.87
N ALA A 542 -5.06 -45.13 24.52
CA ALA A 542 -6.03 -44.05 24.30
C ALA A 542 -6.30 -43.25 25.60
N GLN A 543 -6.48 -43.95 26.72
CA GLN A 543 -6.73 -43.33 28.01
C GLN A 543 -5.52 -42.52 28.50
N THR A 544 -4.31 -43.04 28.33
CA THR A 544 -3.07 -42.30 28.66
C THR A 544 -2.95 -41.02 27.83
N LEU A 545 -3.20 -41.08 26.52
CA LEU A 545 -3.21 -39.89 25.66
C LEU A 545 -4.28 -38.88 26.11
N GLY A 546 -5.49 -39.35 26.41
CA GLY A 546 -6.58 -38.52 26.90
C GLY A 546 -6.24 -37.79 28.20
N VAL A 547 -5.62 -38.47 29.16
CA VAL A 547 -5.18 -37.87 30.43
C VAL A 547 -4.06 -36.86 30.22
N SER A 548 -3.08 -37.17 29.36
CA SER A 548 -1.99 -36.23 29.02
C SER A 548 -2.50 -34.96 28.34
N ILE A 549 -3.43 -35.07 27.40
CA ILE A 549 -4.05 -33.90 26.74
C ILE A 549 -4.85 -33.08 27.75
N HIS A 550 -5.64 -33.75 28.61
CA HIS A 550 -6.43 -33.06 29.63
C HIS A 550 -5.55 -32.24 30.60
N ASN A 551 -4.48 -32.85 31.12
CA ASN A 551 -3.52 -32.16 31.99
C ASN A 551 -2.86 -30.98 31.26
N ARG A 552 -2.51 -31.15 29.98
CA ARG A 552 -1.93 -30.08 29.18
C ARG A 552 -2.86 -28.89 28.99
N ILE A 553 -4.14 -29.15 28.70
CA ILE A 553 -5.15 -28.09 28.55
C ILE A 553 -5.31 -27.32 29.87
N HIS A 554 -5.29 -28.04 31.00
CA HIS A 554 -5.37 -27.41 32.32
C HIS A 554 -4.15 -26.52 32.62
N GLU A 555 -2.95 -26.94 32.23
CA GLU A 555 -1.74 -26.11 32.34
C GLU A 555 -1.79 -24.88 31.43
N GLN A 556 -2.29 -25.04 30.20
CA GLN A 556 -2.47 -23.92 29.27
C GLN A 556 -3.48 -22.90 29.79
N GLN A 557 -4.58 -23.35 30.39
CA GLN A 557 -5.56 -22.48 31.01
C GLN A 557 -4.95 -21.71 32.20
N PHE A 558 -4.12 -22.36 33.00
CA PHE A 558 -3.42 -21.74 34.12
C PHE A 558 -2.41 -20.69 33.65
N GLU A 559 -1.55 -21.02 32.67
CA GLU A 559 -0.58 -20.07 32.12
C GLU A 559 -1.25 -18.89 31.39
N LEU A 560 -2.35 -19.13 30.67
CA LEU A 560 -3.15 -18.05 30.07
C LEU A 560 -3.69 -17.10 31.15
N THR A 561 -4.18 -17.65 32.26
CA THR A 561 -4.65 -16.83 33.39
C THR A 561 -3.52 -16.00 34.00
N ARG A 562 -2.31 -16.58 34.13
CA ARG A 562 -1.12 -15.89 34.64
C ARG A 562 -0.62 -14.80 33.67
N GLN A 563 -0.69 -15.05 32.37
CA GLN A 563 -0.39 -14.07 31.33
C GLN A 563 -1.38 -12.92 31.37
N LEU A 564 -2.69 -13.20 31.40
CA LEU A 564 -3.74 -12.18 31.52
C LEU A 564 -3.56 -11.31 32.77
N GLN A 565 -3.25 -11.90 33.93
CA GLN A 565 -2.95 -11.13 35.14
C GLN A 565 -1.73 -10.22 34.99
N SER A 566 -0.71 -10.66 34.27
CA SER A 566 0.49 -9.85 34.00
C SER A 566 0.20 -8.72 33.01
N THR A 567 -0.58 -8.99 31.96
CA THR A 567 -1.04 -7.99 31.00
C THR A 567 -1.91 -6.93 31.69
N CYS A 568 -2.83 -7.32 32.58
CA CYS A 568 -3.61 -6.38 33.37
C CYS A 568 -2.74 -5.48 34.26
N LYS A 569 -1.63 -5.99 34.82
CA LYS A 569 -0.66 -5.19 35.59
C LYS A 569 0.14 -4.22 34.71
N ILE A 570 0.34 -4.53 33.44
CA ILE A 570 0.99 -3.63 32.48
C ILE A 570 0.02 -2.52 32.06
N ILE A 571 -1.23 -2.87 31.77
CA ILE A 571 -2.29 -1.92 31.42
C ILE A 571 -2.49 -0.90 32.55
N SER A 572 -2.54 -1.34 33.82
CA SER A 572 -2.67 -0.41 34.94
C SER A 572 -1.46 0.52 35.11
N LYS A 573 -0.25 0.08 34.71
CA LYS A 573 0.94 0.94 34.67
C LYS A 573 0.91 1.95 33.52
N ASP A 574 0.30 1.61 32.38
CA ASP A 574 0.12 2.54 31.26
C ASP A 574 -0.80 3.70 31.66
N ASP A 575 -1.90 3.40 32.36
CA ASP A 575 -2.80 4.43 32.89
C ASP A 575 -2.09 5.40 33.86
N ASP A 576 -1.23 4.87 34.72
CA ASP A 576 -0.41 5.69 35.64
C ASP A 576 0.63 6.53 34.89
N LEU A 577 1.21 6.01 33.80
CA LEU A 577 2.13 6.76 32.95
C LEU A 577 1.43 7.88 32.18
N ARG A 578 0.23 7.63 31.63
CA ARG A 578 -0.59 8.65 30.97
C ARG A 578 -0.92 9.80 31.92
N ARG A 579 -1.31 9.49 33.16
CA ARG A 579 -1.55 10.51 34.20
C ARG A 579 -0.31 11.35 34.51
N LYS A 580 0.87 10.71 34.59
CA LYS A 580 2.14 11.43 34.81
C LYS A 580 2.53 12.29 33.61
N PHE A 581 2.28 11.79 32.40
CA PHE A 581 2.53 12.53 31.16
C PHE A 581 1.65 13.77 31.06
N GLU A 582 0.35 13.66 31.32
CA GLU A 582 -0.56 14.82 31.36
C GLU A 582 -0.13 15.85 32.42
N ALA A 583 0.33 15.40 33.59
CA ALA A 583 0.83 16.29 34.64
C ALA A 583 2.13 17.01 34.23
N GLN A 584 3.02 16.35 33.49
CA GLN A 584 4.23 16.98 32.92
C GLN A 584 3.90 17.95 31.80
N ASN A 585 2.95 17.60 30.92
CA ASN A 585 2.57 18.47 29.81
C ASN A 585 1.96 19.79 30.31
N LYS A 586 1.11 19.73 31.35
CA LYS A 586 0.60 20.94 32.03
C LYS A 586 1.72 21.81 32.63
N LYS A 587 2.78 21.21 33.17
CA LYS A 587 3.95 21.96 33.68
C LYS A 587 4.75 22.59 32.53
N TRP A 588 4.88 21.88 31.42
CA TRP A 588 5.54 22.37 30.22
C TRP A 588 4.83 23.57 29.62
N ASP A 589 3.50 23.49 29.45
CA ASP A 589 2.69 24.60 28.95
C ASP A 589 2.78 25.84 29.86
N ALA A 590 2.81 25.63 31.19
CA ALA A 590 3.02 26.71 32.15
C ALA A 590 4.42 27.35 32.07
N GLN A 591 5.45 26.58 31.69
CA GLN A 591 6.78 27.14 31.44
C GLN A 591 6.83 27.89 30.10
N LEU A 592 6.15 27.39 29.07
CA LEU A 592 6.09 28.02 27.76
C LEU A 592 5.36 29.37 27.80
N SER A 593 4.26 29.46 28.55
CA SER A 593 3.53 30.71 28.78
C SER A 593 4.35 31.72 29.59
N ARG A 594 5.10 31.25 30.59
CA ARG A 594 6.04 32.11 31.33
C ARG A 594 7.17 32.62 30.43
N GLN A 595 7.64 31.81 29.49
CA GLN A 595 8.67 32.21 28.53
C GLN A 595 8.14 33.27 27.54
N SER A 596 6.90 33.15 27.08
CA SER A 596 6.30 34.17 26.21
C SER A 596 6.09 35.51 26.93
N GLU A 597 5.65 35.50 28.20
CA GLU A 597 5.59 36.70 29.03
C GLU A 597 6.96 37.37 29.22
N LEU A 598 8.01 36.57 29.44
CA LEU A 598 9.38 37.08 29.56
C LEU A 598 9.88 37.68 28.25
N MET A 599 9.60 37.05 27.11
CA MET A 599 9.93 37.60 25.79
C MET A 599 9.20 38.92 25.52
N GLU A 600 7.94 39.03 25.93
CA GLU A 600 7.20 40.28 25.84
C GLU A 600 7.82 41.36 26.73
N ARG A 601 8.22 41.03 27.96
CA ARG A 601 8.97 41.93 28.85
C ARG A 601 10.31 42.35 28.25
N PHE A 602 11.06 41.43 27.63
CA PHE A 602 12.32 41.74 26.96
C PHE A 602 12.11 42.67 25.77
N SER A 603 11.07 42.46 24.96
CA SER A 603 10.76 43.35 23.84
C SER A 603 10.35 44.76 24.33
N LYS A 604 9.61 44.85 25.43
CA LYS A 604 9.26 46.13 26.09
C LYS A 604 10.49 46.83 26.65
N LEU A 605 11.43 46.08 27.25
CA LEU A 605 12.71 46.60 27.74
C LEU A 605 13.57 47.12 26.58
N SER A 606 13.68 46.35 25.49
CA SER A 606 14.41 46.73 24.28
C SER A 606 13.85 48.01 23.68
N LYS A 607 12.52 48.13 23.54
CA LYS A 607 11.85 49.36 23.09
C LYS A 607 12.09 50.55 24.03
N LYS A 608 12.13 50.35 25.34
CA LYS A 608 12.46 51.41 26.30
C LYS A 608 13.94 51.81 26.22
N LEU A 609 14.85 50.86 26.02
CA LEU A 609 16.28 51.13 25.87
C LEU A 609 16.58 51.89 24.57
N SER A 610 15.91 51.56 23.47
CA SER A 610 16.04 52.32 22.22
C SER A 610 15.48 53.74 22.37
N GLN A 611 14.32 53.92 23.02
CA GLN A 611 13.77 55.24 23.34
C GLN A 611 14.67 56.07 24.26
N ILE A 612 15.36 55.43 25.20
CA ILE A 612 16.33 56.09 26.10
C ILE A 612 17.59 56.49 25.33
N ALA A 613 18.08 55.64 24.41
CA ALA A 613 19.24 55.92 23.56
C ALA A 613 19.00 57.08 22.59
N GLU A 614 17.76 57.26 22.12
CA GLU A 614 17.34 58.39 21.26
C GLU A 614 17.12 59.70 22.05
N SER A 615 17.02 59.64 23.38
CA SER A 615 16.82 60.83 24.22
C SER A 615 18.14 61.57 24.48
N ASN A 616 18.24 62.83 24.03
CA ASN A 616 19.42 63.70 24.23
C ASN A 616 19.74 64.03 25.71
N LYS A 617 18.96 63.53 26.69
CA LYS A 617 19.20 63.74 28.12
C LYS A 617 20.31 62.85 28.72
N PHE A 618 20.78 61.82 28.01
CA PHE A 618 21.81 60.89 28.52
C PHE A 618 23.25 61.27 28.18
N LYS A 619 23.49 62.22 27.26
CA LYS A 619 24.85 62.67 26.91
C LYS A 619 25.50 63.57 27.97
N GLU A 620 24.75 64.13 28.91
CA GLU A 620 25.25 65.12 29.87
C GLU A 620 25.37 64.63 31.33
N LYS A 621 24.96 63.39 31.65
CA LYS A 621 25.08 62.87 33.03
C LYS A 621 26.38 62.10 33.23
N LYS A 622 27.20 62.55 34.18
CA LYS A 622 28.43 61.85 34.58
C LYS A 622 28.08 60.54 35.30
N ILE A 623 28.75 59.46 34.86
CA ILE A 623 28.58 58.07 35.31
C ILE A 623 28.90 57.95 36.81
N SER A 624 28.00 57.28 37.55
CA SER A 624 28.16 57.03 38.99
C SER A 624 29.10 55.85 39.27
N HIS A 625 29.72 55.81 40.45
CA HIS A 625 30.66 54.77 40.86
C HIS A 625 30.04 53.36 40.87
N GLY A 626 28.72 53.24 41.09
CA GLY A 626 27.98 51.98 40.99
C GLY A 626 27.81 51.48 39.54
N GLU A 627 27.58 52.40 38.60
CA GLU A 627 27.48 52.09 37.17
C GLU A 627 28.83 51.66 36.60
N MET A 628 29.95 52.23 37.11
CA MET A 628 31.30 51.79 36.75
C MET A 628 31.58 50.33 37.17
N LYS A 629 31.10 49.89 38.35
CA LYS A 629 31.19 48.48 38.77
C LYS A 629 30.34 47.57 37.88
N TRP A 630 29.14 48.01 37.53
CA TRP A 630 28.26 47.26 36.63
C TRP A 630 28.84 47.15 35.21
N PHE A 631 29.46 48.22 34.69
CA PHE A 631 30.19 48.17 33.41
C PHE A 631 31.42 47.25 33.46
N LYS A 632 32.11 47.15 34.60
CA LYS A 632 33.20 46.17 34.78
C LYS A 632 32.67 44.74 34.78
N GLU A 633 31.51 44.49 35.40
CA GLU A 633 30.87 43.17 35.41
C GLU A 633 30.38 42.78 34.01
N ILE A 634 29.72 43.69 33.28
CA ILE A 634 29.33 43.48 31.89
C ILE A 634 30.55 43.21 31.02
N ARG A 635 31.65 43.95 31.21
CA ARG A 635 32.89 43.70 30.49
C ARG A 635 33.47 42.31 30.78
N ASN A 636 33.43 41.85 32.04
CA ASN A 636 33.85 40.50 32.40
C ASN A 636 32.96 39.43 31.76
N GLN A 637 31.64 39.63 31.76
CA GLN A 637 30.72 38.69 31.11
C GLN A 637 30.86 38.68 29.58
N ILE A 638 31.14 39.82 28.95
CA ILE A 638 31.44 39.89 27.51
C ILE A 638 32.77 39.20 27.20
N LEU A 639 33.79 39.32 28.05
CA LEU A 639 35.05 38.60 27.88
C LEU A 639 34.85 37.09 28.04
N GLN A 640 34.05 36.64 29.00
CA GLN A 640 33.68 35.25 29.14
C GLN A 640 32.87 34.77 27.93
N PHE A 641 31.89 35.54 27.47
CA PHE A 641 31.10 35.21 26.28
C PHE A 641 31.98 35.09 25.03
N ASN A 642 32.89 36.03 24.79
CA ASN A 642 33.84 35.93 23.68
C ASN A 642 34.76 34.71 23.83
N SER A 643 35.19 34.37 25.05
CA SER A 643 35.95 33.14 25.27
C SER A 643 35.13 31.87 24.96
N PHE A 644 33.83 31.87 25.26
CA PHE A 644 32.92 30.78 24.90
C PHE A 644 32.68 30.70 23.40
N VAL A 645 32.53 31.83 22.71
CA VAL A 645 32.37 31.87 21.24
C VAL A 645 33.66 31.36 20.55
N HIS A 646 34.83 31.75 21.06
CA HIS A 646 36.11 31.22 20.55
C HIS A 646 36.27 29.72 20.86
N SER A 647 35.87 29.25 22.04
CA SER A 647 35.85 27.83 22.38
C SER A 647 34.89 27.05 21.49
N GLN A 648 33.71 27.59 21.21
CA GLN A 648 32.72 26.96 20.34
C GLN A 648 33.19 26.93 18.88
N LYS A 649 33.88 27.96 18.41
CA LYS A 649 34.54 27.96 17.10
C LYS A 649 35.68 26.94 17.03
N SER A 650 36.49 26.81 18.10
CA SER A 650 37.51 25.77 18.21
C SER A 650 36.88 24.38 18.16
N LEU A 651 35.84 24.12 18.97
CA LEU A 651 35.11 22.86 18.97
C LEU A 651 34.50 22.53 17.60
N GLN A 652 34.01 23.54 16.88
CA GLN A 652 33.48 23.34 15.54
C GLN A 652 34.60 23.02 14.52
N GLN A 653 35.78 23.62 14.69
CA GLN A 653 36.97 23.28 13.91
C GLN A 653 37.48 21.88 14.25
N ASP A 654 37.53 21.51 15.53
CA ASP A 654 37.93 20.19 16.01
C ASP A 654 36.94 19.11 15.52
N LEU A 655 35.63 19.39 15.53
CA LEU A 655 34.61 18.51 14.95
C LEU A 655 34.74 18.40 13.44
N SER A 656 35.06 19.49 12.74
CA SER A 656 35.31 19.44 11.30
C SER A 656 36.57 18.63 10.96
N TYR A 657 37.60 18.73 11.80
CA TYR A 657 38.82 17.94 11.70
C TYR A 657 38.54 16.46 11.98
N LEU A 658 37.85 16.14 13.08
CA LEU A 658 37.42 14.78 13.41
C LEU A 658 36.56 14.17 12.31
N LYS A 659 35.67 14.97 11.70
CA LYS A 659 34.88 14.52 10.55
C LYS A 659 35.75 14.21 9.33
N SER A 660 36.71 15.09 9.02
CA SER A 660 37.65 14.84 7.91
C SER A 660 38.54 13.61 8.17
N GLU A 661 38.89 13.37 9.43
CA GLU A 661 39.74 12.25 9.81
C GLU A 661 38.96 10.94 9.90
N LEU A 662 37.69 10.97 10.33
CA LEU A 662 36.77 9.84 10.21
C LEU A 662 36.55 9.45 8.75
N THR A 663 36.38 10.41 7.84
CA THR A 663 36.28 10.10 6.41
C THR A 663 37.59 9.55 5.83
N ARG A 664 38.76 9.93 6.39
CA ARG A 664 40.04 9.33 6.01
C ARG A 664 40.19 7.90 6.55
N ILE A 665 39.79 7.67 7.80
CA ILE A 665 39.81 6.35 8.44
C ILE A 665 38.83 5.40 7.75
N GLU A 666 37.62 5.85 7.39
CA GLU A 666 36.66 5.06 6.61
C GLU A 666 37.25 4.63 5.26
N ALA A 667 37.99 5.54 4.59
CA ALA A 667 38.70 5.21 3.35
C ALA A 667 39.87 4.23 3.55
N GLU A 668 40.53 4.23 4.72
CA GLU A 668 41.60 3.29 5.08
C GLU A 668 41.08 1.91 5.56
N THR A 669 39.87 1.83 6.12
CA THR A 669 39.30 0.59 6.71
C THR A 669 38.82 -0.47 5.71
N ILE A 670 38.92 -0.25 4.40
CA ILE A 670 38.49 -1.23 3.37
C ILE A 670 39.43 -2.47 3.31
N LYS A 671 40.53 -2.51 4.07
CA LYS A 671 41.39 -3.70 4.20
C LYS A 671 41.74 -4.00 5.65
N VAL A 672 40.83 -4.61 6.40
CA VAL A 672 41.18 -5.23 7.69
C VAL A 672 41.36 -6.74 7.49
N ASP A 673 42.58 -7.21 7.75
CA ASP A 673 42.96 -8.62 7.71
C ASP A 673 42.25 -9.40 8.83
N LYS A 674 41.83 -10.65 8.56
CA LYS A 674 41.09 -11.51 9.52
C LYS A 674 41.78 -11.69 10.88
N LYS A 675 43.08 -11.40 10.99
CA LYS A 675 43.86 -11.50 12.23
C LYS A 675 43.49 -10.40 13.24
N SER A 676 43.20 -9.18 12.76
CA SER A 676 42.82 -8.04 13.60
C SER A 676 41.40 -8.17 14.16
N GLN A 677 40.51 -8.90 13.47
CA GLN A 677 39.16 -9.20 13.98
C GLN A 677 39.21 -10.09 15.23
N ASN A 678 40.11 -11.08 15.25
CA ASN A 678 40.28 -11.98 16.41
C ASN A 678 40.89 -11.26 17.62
N GLU A 679 41.86 -10.35 17.40
CA GLU A 679 42.43 -9.52 18.47
C GLU A 679 41.38 -8.58 19.08
N TRP A 680 40.46 -8.06 18.26
CA TRP A 680 39.31 -7.27 18.72
C TRP A 680 38.31 -8.07 19.56
N ASP A 681 38.05 -9.32 19.18
CA ASP A 681 37.16 -10.20 19.95
C ASP A 681 37.80 -10.65 21.28
N GLU A 682 39.13 -10.85 21.33
CA GLU A 682 39.85 -11.05 22.59
C GLU A 682 39.80 -9.81 23.49
N LEU A 683 39.96 -8.61 22.93
CA LEU A 683 39.86 -7.36 23.68
C LEU A 683 38.45 -7.14 24.25
N ARG A 684 37.40 -7.48 23.49
CA ARG A 684 36.02 -7.45 24.00
C ARG A 684 35.82 -8.38 25.18
N LYS A 685 36.35 -9.61 25.10
CA LYS A 685 36.27 -10.55 26.23
C LYS A 685 37.02 -10.06 27.46
N MET A 686 38.18 -9.43 27.29
CA MET A 686 38.90 -8.80 28.39
C MET A 686 38.09 -7.65 29.02
N LEU A 687 37.51 -6.77 28.22
CA LEU A 687 36.67 -5.67 28.73
C LEU A 687 35.39 -6.16 29.43
N GLU A 688 34.84 -7.29 29.00
CA GLU A 688 33.70 -7.93 29.63
C GLU A 688 34.06 -8.52 31.00
N ILE A 689 35.25 -9.13 31.10
CA ILE A 689 35.81 -9.61 32.37
C ILE A 689 36.10 -8.42 33.30
N ASP A 690 36.74 -7.37 32.81
CA ASP A 690 37.06 -6.17 33.60
C ASP A 690 35.79 -5.45 34.08
N SER A 691 34.76 -5.34 33.23
CA SER A 691 33.44 -4.82 33.61
C SER A 691 32.81 -5.63 34.74
N LYS A 692 32.96 -6.95 34.71
CA LYS A 692 32.47 -7.84 35.75
C LYS A 692 33.24 -7.66 37.06
N ILE A 693 34.57 -7.55 36.99
CA ILE A 693 35.42 -7.27 38.15
C ILE A 693 35.09 -5.89 38.77
N ILE A 694 34.85 -4.87 37.95
CA ILE A 694 34.47 -3.53 38.43
C ILE A 694 33.10 -3.57 39.12
N LYS A 695 32.14 -4.35 38.62
CA LYS A 695 30.85 -4.55 39.27
C LYS A 695 30.99 -5.26 40.61
N GLU A 696 31.77 -6.35 40.65
CA GLU A 696 32.04 -7.09 41.88
C GLU A 696 32.76 -6.21 42.92
N CYS A 697 33.77 -5.42 42.52
CA CYS A 697 34.43 -4.44 43.39
C CYS A 697 33.48 -3.33 43.88
N ASN A 698 32.57 -2.85 43.05
CA ASN A 698 31.57 -1.86 43.47
C ASN A 698 30.54 -2.45 44.43
N GLU A 699 30.14 -3.71 44.24
CA GLU A 699 29.26 -4.43 45.15
C GLU A 699 29.93 -4.69 46.49
N GLU A 700 31.22 -5.06 46.51
CA GLU A 700 32.02 -5.18 47.73
C GLU A 700 32.21 -3.83 48.43
N LEU A 701 32.49 -2.74 47.70
CA LEU A 701 32.58 -1.40 48.28
C LEU A 701 31.24 -0.92 48.86
N LEU A 702 30.13 -1.27 48.21
CA LEU A 702 28.79 -0.99 48.71
C LEU A 702 28.49 -1.80 49.97
N GLN A 703 28.84 -3.09 50.02
CA GLN A 703 28.70 -3.91 51.22
C GLN A 703 29.57 -3.39 52.38
N VAL A 704 30.83 -3.03 52.11
CA VAL A 704 31.72 -2.44 53.13
C VAL A 704 31.17 -1.09 53.61
N SER A 705 30.62 -0.25 52.74
CA SER A 705 29.98 1.02 53.13
C SER A 705 28.72 0.80 54.01
N GLN A 706 27.97 -0.28 53.77
CA GLN A 706 26.81 -0.67 54.58
C GLN A 706 27.22 -1.30 55.93
N GLU A 707 28.36 -2.00 55.99
CA GLU A 707 28.93 -2.50 57.25
C GLU A 707 29.54 -1.39 58.12
N PHE A 708 30.13 -0.35 57.52
CA PHE A 708 30.65 0.80 58.27
C PHE A 708 29.53 1.67 58.85
N THR A 709 28.38 1.77 58.17
CA THR A 709 27.21 2.51 58.66
C THR A 709 26.43 1.77 59.75
N THR A 710 26.59 0.45 59.87
CA THR A 710 25.97 -0.36 60.95
C THR A 710 26.85 -0.57 62.17
N LYS A 711 28.17 -0.27 62.11
CA LYS A 711 29.07 -0.25 63.28
C LYS A 711 29.23 1.12 63.95
N THR A 712 28.53 2.15 63.46
CA THR A 712 28.53 3.51 64.05
C THR A 712 27.19 3.93 64.65
N GLN A 713 26.32 2.97 65.02
CA GLN A 713 25.16 3.19 65.89
C GLN A 713 25.35 2.51 67.25
#